data_AF-A0A7L4X7N3-F1
#
_entry.id   AF-A0A7L4X7N3-F1
#
_cell.length_a   1.000
_cell.length_b   1.000
_cell.length_c   1.000
_cell.angle_alpha   90.00
_cell.angle_beta   90.00
_cell.angle_gamma   90.00
#
_symmetry.space_group_name_H-M   'P 1'
#
loop_
_entity.id
_entity.type
_entity.pdbx_description
1 polymer ?
#
loop_
_entity_poly.entity_id
_entity_poly.type
_entity_poly.pdbx_seq_one_letter_code
_entity_poly.pdbx_strand_id
1 'polypeptide(L)'
;SSDLNYDVIAENSLQDYSVFGDQEFVTINWGKKETQFHGSEGKQAALKKTEFETPKLENLSHNVIISWRSDGEYFAVGFLGQWGRMFKVYNKEGSLQFTSEKCAGLDYPLAWRPSGKWIAIPQVFPNKYTIALFEKNGLRHREVVLPFKETSELVKSLSWSLDSEILMIETVRLSDNASSLYLYTINNYHWYMKQSLKYKSLIKAYEWDTRISQSKALHVILDDGTYSIYRWDQSINHSIGNNNDDEAIVAVIDGTNILLTNFRGVVIPPPMCGFTLSCDNPINYIGFLNETAQDNYNTFFAVDSDNICSVFKCTFTDSSVRHINTVDVVGKFKFEITDINIPLYLSHFSWIKDDNIVFTSCYANTTSIYLCNFQISDSKLNVIDKIETSGCVVNLSNNIENTIFAHFEKGAAKKIKIENDKLLMEDEAIYNNSVLCDETDLIKGNNLISFAKNKQILHYNDTKIATDASSYYVTAKFLAFTTLNQLKFIKLHSNNISKIIYERRIERGSKLVLIVSNDSKTVLQLPRGNLEVIHPRLLSLDIIGDYLRLRKYSKAFDMFRKQRINLNLLIDHNPESFLNDLQYFIDDIDNTNWLNLLLSDLQNEDVTKTMYADIYDHIEQKYPENYVIDNKINYVCDKVIELLKDNNKFIEPLITCYWKKCNLEKALELIWNLRKSEAQNNHAGSESALKYLLYLVDVNELYNVALGMYDFGLVLFVATKSQKDPKEYLPFLNELKQYDEHYKCFKIDCFLQRFNKSIENIAKCSDDKFDECLVIVKQHNLYAKAMACYKNNETCYRQICMSYGDYLRTNGKLIEASLMYEKSCDYQQAIASARNILDWKRVITLSKKKDASNEEIKTL
;
A
#
# COMPACT_ATOMS: atom_id res chain seq x y z
N SER A 1 24.31 15.19 47.37
CA SER A 1 24.77 16.55 47.66
C SER A 1 26.28 16.56 47.66
N SER A 2 26.88 16.69 46.48
CA SER A 2 28.30 16.98 46.32
C SER A 2 28.41 18.46 45.99
N ASP A 3 29.32 19.14 46.66
CA ASP A 3 29.52 20.59 46.67
C ASP A 3 29.37 21.23 45.28
N LEU A 4 28.28 21.97 45.06
CA LEU A 4 28.24 23.00 44.02
C LEU A 4 29.07 24.17 44.57
N ASN A 5 30.38 24.11 44.37
CA ASN A 5 31.23 25.26 44.60
C ASN A 5 30.82 26.34 43.60
N TYR A 6 30.42 27.51 44.09
CA TYR A 6 30.08 28.68 43.28
C TYR A 6 31.34 29.39 42.72
N ASP A 7 32.37 28.60 42.37
CA ASP A 7 33.62 29.11 41.80
C ASP A 7 33.35 29.64 40.38
N VAL A 8 33.89 30.82 40.09
CA VAL A 8 33.77 31.44 38.76
C VAL A 8 34.57 30.62 37.75
N ILE A 9 33.88 30.03 36.77
CA ILE A 9 34.49 29.24 35.69
C ILE A 9 35.07 30.14 34.59
N ALA A 10 34.31 31.19 34.20
CA ALA A 10 34.71 32.15 33.19
C ALA A 10 34.01 33.50 33.41
N GLU A 11 34.64 34.58 32.96
CA GLU A 11 34.09 35.93 32.95
C GLU A 11 34.33 36.55 31.58
N ASN A 12 33.26 37.01 30.92
CA ASN A 12 33.32 37.60 29.57
C ASN A 12 32.47 38.87 29.51
N SER A 13 32.97 39.90 28.83
CA SER A 13 32.20 41.11 28.56
C SER A 13 31.34 40.94 27.31
N LEU A 14 30.02 41.12 27.44
CA LEU A 14 29.11 41.12 26.29
C LEU A 14 29.42 42.24 25.30
N GLN A 15 29.91 43.38 25.82
CA GLN A 15 30.22 44.61 25.07
C GLN A 15 31.62 44.59 24.42
N ASP A 16 32.39 43.50 24.58
CA ASP A 16 33.63 43.35 23.82
C ASP A 16 33.31 42.91 22.38
N TYR A 17 33.45 43.85 21.44
CA TYR A 17 33.22 43.64 20.01
C TYR A 17 34.48 43.27 19.24
N SER A 18 35.63 43.15 19.92
CA SER A 18 36.89 42.72 19.29
C SER A 18 36.95 41.19 19.13
N VAL A 19 36.19 40.46 19.95
CA VAL A 19 36.12 39.00 19.96
C VAL A 19 34.78 38.54 19.38
N PHE A 20 34.83 37.78 18.30
CA PHE A 20 33.65 37.30 17.58
C PHE A 20 33.30 35.83 17.88
N GLY A 21 34.28 35.05 18.38
CA GLY A 21 34.11 33.71 18.92
C GLY A 21 35.14 32.71 18.38
N ASP A 22 35.48 31.70 19.20
CA ASP A 22 36.54 30.72 18.91
C ASP A 22 36.24 29.83 17.69
N GLN A 23 34.95 29.68 17.34
CA GLN A 23 34.49 28.85 16.23
C GLN A 23 33.90 29.66 15.08
N GLU A 24 34.12 30.97 15.04
CA GLU A 24 33.72 31.77 13.90
C GLU A 24 34.46 31.27 12.65
N PHE A 25 33.73 31.02 11.55
CA PHE A 25 34.36 30.54 10.32
C PHE A 25 35.28 31.63 9.76
N VAL A 26 36.59 31.38 9.78
CA VAL A 26 37.57 32.09 8.94
C VAL A 26 37.30 31.71 7.48
N THR A 27 36.31 32.36 6.86
CA THR A 27 35.88 32.06 5.49
C THR A 27 36.80 32.73 4.47
N ILE A 28 37.58 31.92 3.75
CA ILE A 28 38.11 32.26 2.42
C ILE A 28 36.90 32.29 1.45
N ASN A 29 36.03 33.29 1.56
CA ASN A 29 34.87 33.58 0.68
C ASN A 29 33.89 32.44 0.32
N TRP A 30 34.00 31.22 0.85
CA TRP A 30 33.04 30.13 0.64
C TRP A 30 32.08 30.04 1.84
N GLY A 31 30.79 30.29 1.65
CA GLY A 31 29.74 30.20 2.68
C GLY A 31 29.00 31.50 3.00
N LYS A 32 29.46 32.65 2.48
CA LYS A 32 28.72 33.92 2.57
C LYS A 32 27.37 33.82 1.86
N LYS A 33 26.42 34.67 2.25
CA LYS A 33 25.09 34.80 1.60
C LYS A 33 25.19 34.96 0.09
N GLU A 34 26.27 35.55 -0.44
CA GLU A 34 26.50 35.67 -1.89
C GLU A 34 26.92 34.36 -2.58
N THR A 35 27.45 33.39 -1.81
CA THR A 35 28.00 32.11 -2.30
C THR A 35 27.14 30.88 -1.99
N GLN A 36 26.03 31.07 -1.26
CA GLN A 36 25.04 30.01 -1.04
C GLN A 36 24.17 29.80 -2.29
N PHE A 37 23.76 28.56 -2.52
CA PHE A 37 22.96 28.20 -3.70
C PHE A 37 21.54 28.73 -3.56
N HIS A 38 21.30 29.92 -4.12
CA HIS A 38 19.98 30.51 -4.21
C HIS A 38 19.27 30.09 -5.50
N GLY A 39 17.96 29.84 -5.42
CA GLY A 39 17.09 29.77 -6.61
C GLY A 39 17.16 31.06 -7.42
N SER A 40 16.60 31.06 -8.64
CA SER A 40 16.69 32.18 -9.60
C SER A 40 16.28 33.54 -9.01
N GLU A 41 15.25 33.59 -8.15
CA GLU A 41 14.83 34.81 -7.45
C GLU A 41 15.78 35.23 -6.31
N GLY A 42 16.30 34.26 -5.54
CA GLY A 42 17.21 34.52 -4.43
C GLY A 42 18.59 35.04 -4.87
N LYS A 43 19.05 34.66 -6.07
CA LYS A 43 20.29 35.21 -6.67
C LYS A 43 20.21 36.72 -6.92
N GLN A 44 19.06 37.23 -7.36
CA GLN A 44 18.88 38.66 -7.60
C GLN A 44 18.70 39.45 -6.29
N ALA A 45 18.05 38.86 -5.28
CA ALA A 45 17.91 39.47 -3.96
C ALA A 45 19.24 39.53 -3.18
N ALA A 46 20.13 38.54 -3.33
CA ALA A 46 21.44 38.51 -2.67
C ALA A 46 22.44 39.57 -3.20
N LEU A 47 22.24 40.08 -4.43
CA LEU A 47 23.09 41.10 -5.05
C LEU A 47 22.76 42.54 -4.60
N LYS A 48 21.58 42.78 -4.00
CA LYS A 48 21.24 44.09 -3.42
C LYS A 48 21.86 44.20 -2.02
N LYS A 49 23.00 44.87 -1.91
CA LYS A 49 23.50 45.37 -0.61
C LYS A 49 22.44 46.30 -0.03
N THR A 50 21.71 45.84 0.96
CA THR A 50 20.83 46.67 1.77
C THR A 50 21.75 47.46 2.71
N GLU A 51 21.78 48.78 2.59
CA GLU A 51 22.49 49.63 3.56
C GLU A 51 21.89 49.38 4.95
N PHE A 52 22.74 49.02 5.91
CA PHE A 52 22.33 48.78 7.29
C PHE A 52 22.18 50.14 7.96
N GLU A 53 20.94 50.58 8.17
CA GLU A 53 20.67 51.75 9.02
C GLU A 53 20.72 51.34 10.48
N THR A 54 21.59 52.01 11.24
CA THR A 54 21.74 51.75 12.68
C THR A 54 20.48 52.28 13.40
N PRO A 55 19.74 51.43 14.13
CA PRO A 55 18.55 51.88 14.85
C PRO A 55 18.92 52.84 15.98
N LYS A 56 17.97 53.69 16.38
CA LYS A 56 18.11 54.54 17.58
C LYS A 56 18.12 53.66 18.82
N LEU A 57 19.30 53.45 19.41
CA LEU A 57 19.52 52.54 20.54
C LEU A 57 18.68 52.87 21.78
N GLU A 58 18.40 54.15 22.01
CA GLU A 58 17.61 54.66 23.15
C GLU A 58 16.18 54.08 23.18
N ASN A 59 15.64 53.69 22.03
CA ASN A 59 14.29 53.15 21.90
C ASN A 59 14.22 51.63 22.06
N LEU A 60 15.36 50.96 22.25
CA LEU A 60 15.43 49.50 22.33
C LEU A 60 15.54 49.02 23.78
N SER A 61 14.96 47.85 24.04
CA SER A 61 15.01 47.22 25.36
C SER A 61 16.45 46.84 25.75
N HIS A 62 16.79 47.14 27.00
CA HIS A 62 18.08 46.80 27.62
C HIS A 62 18.08 45.40 28.27
N ASN A 63 16.98 44.65 28.17
CA ASN A 63 16.84 43.32 28.78
C ASN A 63 17.92 42.35 28.28
N VAL A 64 18.54 41.61 29.19
CA VAL A 64 19.44 40.50 28.84
C VAL A 64 18.67 39.20 29.00
N ILE A 65 18.65 38.38 27.95
CA ILE A 65 17.92 37.10 27.93
C ILE A 65 18.91 35.98 27.68
N ILE A 66 18.79 34.90 28.44
CA ILE A 66 19.60 33.69 28.29
C ILE A 66 18.70 32.54 27.89
N SER A 67 19.11 31.77 26.88
CA SER A 67 18.41 30.55 26.47
C SER A 67 19.39 29.42 26.23
N TRP A 68 19.15 28.29 26.88
CA TRP A 68 20.00 27.10 26.81
C TRP A 68 19.55 26.17 25.70
N ARG A 69 20.52 25.47 25.08
CA ARG A 69 20.26 24.24 24.34
C ARG A 69 19.94 23.13 25.35
N SER A 70 19.06 22.19 25.01
CA SER A 70 18.54 21.23 25.99
C SER A 70 19.56 20.23 26.54
N ASP A 71 20.65 19.99 25.83
CA ASP A 71 21.76 19.16 26.32
C ASP A 71 22.73 19.92 27.24
N GLY A 72 22.52 21.23 27.45
CA GLY A 72 23.35 22.07 28.32
C GLY A 72 24.72 22.42 27.75
N GLU A 73 25.06 21.97 26.53
CA GLU A 73 26.40 22.19 25.96
C GLU A 73 26.62 23.64 25.50
N TYR A 74 25.54 24.35 25.16
CA TYR A 74 25.60 25.74 24.69
C TYR A 74 24.44 26.57 25.25
N PHE A 75 24.67 27.87 25.38
CA PHE A 75 23.64 28.85 25.67
C PHE A 75 23.84 30.13 24.85
N ALA A 76 22.72 30.76 24.50
CA ALA A 76 22.70 32.03 23.79
C ALA A 76 22.33 33.16 24.76
N VAL A 77 23.06 34.27 24.70
CA VAL A 77 22.82 35.48 25.49
C VAL A 77 22.43 36.61 24.53
N GLY A 78 21.17 37.04 24.58
CA GLY A 78 20.64 38.17 23.83
C GLY A 78 20.77 39.46 24.63
N PHE A 79 21.33 40.51 24.03
CA PHE A 79 21.61 41.79 24.69
C PHE A 79 21.53 42.97 23.72
N LEU A 80 21.58 44.19 24.25
CA LEU A 80 21.66 45.42 23.48
C LEU A 80 23.13 45.72 23.14
N GLY A 81 23.48 45.60 21.85
CA GLY A 81 24.81 45.88 21.33
C GLY A 81 24.92 47.23 20.62
N GLN A 82 26.12 47.55 20.12
CA GLN A 82 26.44 48.81 19.44
C GLN A 82 25.60 49.07 18.18
N TRP A 83 25.13 48.00 17.51
CA TRP A 83 24.36 48.10 16.26
C TRP A 83 22.87 47.74 16.45
N GLY A 84 22.39 47.66 17.69
CA GLY A 84 21.05 47.21 18.04
C GLY A 84 21.07 45.90 18.82
N ARG A 85 19.91 45.25 18.93
CA ARG A 85 19.79 43.94 19.60
C ARG A 85 20.58 42.87 18.83
N MET A 86 21.31 42.05 19.57
CA MET A 86 22.11 40.94 19.04
C MET A 86 22.24 39.84 20.07
N PHE A 87 22.86 38.72 19.71
CA PHE A 87 23.17 37.66 20.66
C PHE A 87 24.57 37.07 20.44
N LYS A 88 25.10 36.49 21.51
CA LYS A 88 26.34 35.70 21.52
C LYS A 88 26.03 34.29 22.02
N VAL A 89 26.71 33.29 21.46
CA VAL A 89 26.57 31.88 21.83
C VAL A 89 27.84 31.43 22.53
N TYR A 90 27.67 30.84 23.71
CA TYR A 90 28.75 30.33 24.55
C TYR A 90 28.60 28.82 24.71
N ASN A 91 29.71 28.13 24.98
CA ASN A 91 29.68 26.75 25.44
C ASN A 91 29.45 26.70 26.97
N LYS A 92 29.28 25.50 27.53
CA LYS A 92 29.07 25.29 28.97
C LYS A 92 30.22 25.79 29.87
N GLU A 93 31.43 25.90 29.34
CA GLU A 93 32.59 26.49 30.03
C GLU A 93 32.58 28.03 30.01
N GLY A 94 31.61 28.65 29.35
CA GLY A 94 31.49 30.10 29.24
C GLY A 94 32.42 30.73 28.20
N SER A 95 33.06 29.95 27.31
CA SER A 95 33.84 30.49 26.19
C SER A 95 32.93 30.94 25.05
N LEU A 96 33.20 32.12 24.47
CA LEU A 96 32.47 32.65 23.33
C LEU A 96 32.72 31.82 22.07
N GLN A 97 31.67 31.24 21.51
CA GLN A 97 31.75 30.39 20.32
C GLN A 97 31.35 31.15 19.06
N PHE A 98 30.23 31.89 19.10
CA PHE A 98 29.67 32.58 17.94
C PHE A 98 29.03 33.92 18.33
N THR A 99 29.00 34.85 17.38
CA THR A 99 28.28 36.13 17.50
C THR A 99 27.27 36.25 16.36
N SER A 100 26.06 36.74 16.65
CA SER A 100 25.03 36.91 15.63
C SER A 100 25.43 37.94 14.57
N GLU A 101 25.02 37.71 13.32
CA GLU A 101 25.19 38.72 12.27
C GLU A 101 24.39 39.99 12.59
N LYS A 102 24.81 41.11 12.00
CA LYS A 102 24.17 42.41 12.23
C LYS A 102 22.80 42.45 11.55
N CYS A 103 21.73 42.51 12.35
CA CYS A 103 20.35 42.60 11.86
C CYS A 103 19.62 43.79 12.49
N ALA A 104 19.00 44.62 11.65
CA ALA A 104 18.17 45.72 12.13
C ALA A 104 16.80 45.20 12.60
N GLY A 105 16.18 45.92 13.55
CA GLY A 105 14.81 45.65 14.00
C GLY A 105 14.65 44.40 14.87
N LEU A 106 15.73 43.78 15.36
CA LEU A 106 15.63 42.69 16.34
C LEU A 106 15.11 43.22 17.69
N ASP A 107 14.27 42.44 18.34
CA ASP A 107 13.73 42.70 19.67
C ASP A 107 14.45 41.87 20.75
N TYR A 108 14.05 42.01 22.03
CA TYR A 108 14.73 41.35 23.15
C TYR A 108 14.37 39.87 23.39
N PRO A 109 13.15 39.35 23.11
CA PRO A 109 12.83 37.95 23.37
C PRO A 109 13.73 37.00 22.57
N LEU A 110 14.18 35.92 23.22
CA LEU A 110 15.09 34.95 22.61
C LEU A 110 14.77 33.55 23.11
N ALA A 111 14.63 32.59 22.18
CA ALA A 111 14.41 31.18 22.52
C ALA A 111 15.19 30.26 21.58
N TRP A 112 15.98 29.35 22.15
CA TRP A 112 16.67 28.30 21.41
C TRP A 112 15.79 27.05 21.34
N ARG A 113 15.54 26.56 20.12
CA ARG A 113 14.91 25.25 19.91
C ARG A 113 15.73 24.16 20.61
N PRO A 114 15.11 23.29 21.45
CA PRO A 114 15.83 22.29 22.25
C PRO A 114 16.78 21.39 21.43
N SER A 115 16.34 20.91 20.26
CA SER A 115 17.15 20.14 19.31
C SER A 115 18.37 20.87 18.74
N GLY A 116 18.56 22.16 19.03
CA GLY A 116 19.74 22.94 18.69
C GLY A 116 19.69 23.65 17.34
N LYS A 117 18.67 23.40 16.51
CA LYS A 117 18.66 23.84 15.11
C LYS A 117 18.54 25.37 14.94
N TRP A 118 17.63 26.02 15.66
CA TRP A 118 17.33 27.44 15.48
C TRP A 118 17.21 28.22 16.78
N ILE A 119 17.72 29.45 16.76
CA ILE A 119 17.49 30.49 17.77
C ILE A 119 16.45 31.45 17.19
N ALA A 120 15.34 31.63 17.89
CA ALA A 120 14.20 32.44 17.49
C ALA A 120 14.23 33.80 18.19
N ILE A 121 14.12 34.88 17.42
CA ILE A 121 14.12 36.28 17.92
C ILE A 121 13.10 37.09 17.11
N PRO A 122 12.22 37.89 17.74
CA PRO A 122 11.31 38.76 17.01
C PRO A 122 12.07 39.83 16.22
N GLN A 123 11.59 40.13 15.01
CA GLN A 123 12.17 41.12 14.11
C GLN A 123 11.09 41.95 13.45
N VAL A 124 11.18 43.27 13.65
CA VAL A 124 10.27 44.29 13.13
C VAL A 124 10.83 44.85 11.82
N PHE A 125 10.01 44.82 10.77
CA PHE A 125 10.26 45.50 9.51
C PHE A 125 9.16 46.53 9.24
N PRO A 126 9.38 47.53 8.37
CA PRO A 126 8.36 48.53 8.04
C PRO A 126 7.03 47.94 7.52
N ASN A 127 7.08 46.79 6.86
CA ASN A 127 5.92 46.15 6.22
C ASN A 127 5.44 44.86 6.89
N LYS A 128 6.22 44.26 7.81
CA LYS A 128 5.89 42.97 8.44
C LYS A 128 6.53 42.82 9.81
N TYR A 129 5.88 42.03 10.66
CA TYR A 129 6.46 41.57 11.93
C TYR A 129 6.73 40.07 11.84
N THR A 130 7.91 39.64 12.27
CA THR A 130 8.36 38.26 12.05
C THR A 130 9.09 37.71 13.27
N ILE A 131 9.20 36.39 13.37
CA ILE A 131 10.21 35.73 14.19
C ILE A 131 11.36 35.33 13.28
N ALA A 132 12.50 36.00 13.40
CA ALA A 132 13.72 35.62 12.71
C ALA A 132 14.31 34.35 13.34
N LEU A 133 14.77 33.44 12.49
CA LEU A 133 15.37 32.17 12.87
C LEU A 133 16.84 32.17 12.47
N PHE A 134 17.70 32.09 13.47
CA PHE A 134 19.16 32.04 13.33
C PHE A 134 19.68 30.63 13.55
N GLU A 135 20.74 30.26 12.85
CA GLU A 135 21.52 29.07 13.18
C GLU A 135 22.44 29.33 14.37
N LYS A 136 22.98 28.25 14.96
CA LYS A 136 23.92 28.35 16.10
C LYS A 136 25.14 29.21 15.82
N ASN A 137 25.53 29.35 14.55
CA ASN A 137 26.67 30.14 14.08
C ASN A 137 26.36 31.66 14.03
N GLY A 138 25.15 32.09 14.38
CA GLY A 138 24.76 33.48 14.37
C GLY A 138 24.22 34.01 13.03
N LEU A 139 24.17 33.19 11.98
CA LEU A 139 23.62 33.60 10.67
C LEU A 139 22.09 33.46 10.63
N ARG A 140 21.41 34.48 10.09
CA ARG A 140 19.96 34.45 9.87
C ARG A 140 19.66 33.56 8.69
N HIS A 141 18.80 32.57 8.91
CA HIS A 141 18.47 31.59 7.89
C HIS A 141 17.03 31.75 7.41
N ARG A 142 16.06 31.89 8.32
CA ARG A 142 14.62 31.85 8.00
C ARG A 142 13.82 32.82 8.86
N GLU A 143 12.52 32.86 8.61
CA GLU A 143 11.57 33.65 9.39
C GLU A 143 10.20 32.96 9.49
N VAL A 144 9.44 33.31 10.53
CA VAL A 144 7.99 33.08 10.65
C VAL A 144 7.30 34.43 10.52
N VAL A 145 6.39 34.58 9.57
CA VAL A 145 5.64 35.84 9.44
C VAL A 145 4.44 35.81 10.38
N LEU A 146 4.32 36.84 11.22
CA LEU A 146 3.22 36.98 12.18
C LEU A 146 2.00 37.60 11.48
N PRO A 147 0.77 37.20 11.85
CA PRO A 147 -0.44 37.71 11.21
C PRO A 147 -0.85 39.11 11.68
N PHE A 148 -0.08 39.71 12.59
CA PHE A 148 -0.31 41.04 13.16
C PHE A 148 0.93 41.91 13.03
N LYS A 149 0.76 43.22 13.26
CA LYS A 149 1.85 44.20 13.28
C LYS A 149 2.25 44.50 14.71
N GLU A 150 3.50 44.90 14.89
CA GLU A 150 4.06 45.34 16.17
C GLU A 150 3.21 46.47 16.80
N THR A 151 2.68 47.38 15.99
CA THR A 151 1.80 48.48 16.43
C THR A 151 0.44 48.05 16.98
N SER A 152 0.02 46.80 16.77
CA SER A 152 -1.23 46.25 17.29
C SER A 152 -0.99 45.25 18.43
N GLU A 153 0.08 44.47 18.32
CA GLU A 153 0.35 43.34 19.21
C GLU A 153 1.86 43.07 19.27
N LEU A 154 2.41 43.11 20.49
CA LEU A 154 3.84 43.00 20.76
C LEU A 154 4.21 41.59 21.22
N VAL A 155 5.32 41.04 20.73
CA VAL A 155 5.85 39.77 21.26
C VAL A 155 6.54 40.03 22.59
N LYS A 156 6.04 39.40 23.64
CA LYS A 156 6.57 39.51 25.00
C LYS A 156 7.59 38.43 25.31
N SER A 157 7.32 37.20 24.88
CA SER A 157 8.23 36.08 25.11
C SER A 157 8.06 34.96 24.07
N LEU A 158 9.06 34.09 24.00
CA LEU A 158 9.10 32.94 23.10
C LEU A 158 9.48 31.70 23.91
N SER A 159 8.87 30.56 23.61
CA SER A 159 9.25 29.29 24.23
C SER A 159 9.03 28.12 23.28
N TRP A 160 9.83 27.07 23.43
CA TRP A 160 9.66 25.82 22.69
C TRP A 160 9.18 24.72 23.61
N SER A 161 8.34 23.81 23.09
CA SER A 161 8.11 22.52 23.74
C SER A 161 9.40 21.72 23.81
N LEU A 162 9.55 20.86 24.82
CA LEU A 162 10.81 20.15 25.08
C LEU A 162 11.20 19.17 23.97
N ASP A 163 10.21 18.64 23.25
CA ASP A 163 10.40 17.78 22.08
C ASP A 163 10.72 18.55 20.78
N SER A 164 10.82 19.88 20.85
CA SER A 164 11.08 20.77 19.73
C SER A 164 9.98 20.84 18.65
N GLU A 165 8.76 20.35 18.92
CA GLU A 165 7.68 20.34 17.93
C GLU A 165 6.88 21.64 17.88
N ILE A 166 6.68 22.32 19.01
CA ILE A 166 5.84 23.51 19.15
C ILE A 166 6.70 24.72 19.49
N LEU A 167 6.62 25.76 18.66
CA LEU A 167 7.06 27.11 19.00
C LEU A 167 5.86 27.90 19.52
N MET A 168 5.92 28.33 20.77
CA MET A 168 4.94 29.21 21.39
C MET A 168 5.43 30.66 21.34
N ILE A 169 4.51 31.54 20.98
CA ILE A 169 4.73 32.99 20.95
C ILE A 169 3.73 33.62 21.90
N GLU A 170 4.21 34.21 22.99
CA GLU A 170 3.41 35.04 23.88
C GLU A 170 3.44 36.47 23.38
N THR A 171 2.26 37.07 23.25
CA THR A 171 2.09 38.45 22.87
C THR A 171 1.24 39.23 23.87
N VAL A 172 1.31 40.55 23.79
CA VAL A 172 0.41 41.48 24.48
C VAL A 172 -0.29 42.34 23.44
N ARG A 173 -1.62 42.29 23.44
CA ARG A 173 -2.47 43.11 22.58
C ARG A 173 -2.58 44.52 23.16
N LEU A 174 -2.29 45.53 22.34
CA LEU A 174 -2.25 46.92 22.80
C LEU A 174 -3.63 47.54 22.99
N SER A 175 -4.67 46.97 22.36
CA SER A 175 -6.05 47.46 22.44
C SER A 175 -6.70 47.26 23.81
N ASP A 176 -6.43 46.12 24.44
CA ASP A 176 -7.08 45.68 25.68
C ASP A 176 -6.08 45.29 26.78
N ASN A 177 -4.78 45.40 26.51
CA ASN A 177 -3.69 45.07 27.42
C ASN A 177 -3.80 43.64 28.01
N ALA A 178 -4.06 42.68 27.12
CA ALA A 178 -4.22 41.28 27.49
C ALA A 178 -3.36 40.36 26.61
N SER A 179 -3.02 39.20 27.15
CA SER A 179 -2.09 38.28 26.50
C SER A 179 -2.76 37.42 25.43
N SER A 180 -2.01 37.08 24.38
CA SER A 180 -2.34 35.97 23.48
C SER A 180 -1.21 34.94 23.47
N LEU A 181 -1.53 33.68 23.22
CA LEU A 181 -0.55 32.64 22.87
C LEU A 181 -0.83 32.10 21.48
N TYR A 182 0.21 32.02 20.64
CA TYR A 182 0.15 31.38 19.34
C TYR A 182 1.05 30.16 19.32
N LEU A 183 0.50 29.02 18.89
CA LEU A 183 1.26 27.77 18.79
C LEU A 183 1.54 27.43 17.34
N TYR A 184 2.81 27.41 17.01
CA TYR A 184 3.31 27.11 15.67
C TYR A 184 3.99 25.75 15.63
N THR A 185 3.72 24.99 14.58
CA THR A 185 4.42 23.75 14.25
C THR A 185 5.03 23.87 12.86
N ILE A 186 6.05 23.07 12.56
CA ILE A 186 6.71 23.09 11.25
C ILE A 186 6.68 21.72 10.59
N ASN A 187 6.27 21.68 9.33
CA ASN A 187 6.35 20.49 8.49
C ASN A 187 6.61 20.88 7.03
N ASN A 188 7.40 20.11 6.28
CA ASN A 188 7.87 20.44 4.92
C ASN A 188 8.34 21.90 4.80
N TYR A 189 9.04 22.38 5.83
CA TYR A 189 9.55 23.75 5.91
C TYR A 189 8.50 24.88 5.92
N HIS A 190 7.21 24.54 6.04
CA HIS A 190 6.11 25.48 6.24
C HIS A 190 5.73 25.54 7.72
N TRP A 191 5.43 26.75 8.19
CA TRP A 191 5.02 27.00 9.56
C TRP A 191 3.50 27.11 9.63
N TYR A 192 2.89 26.22 10.42
CA TYR A 192 1.45 26.16 10.63
C TYR A 192 1.11 26.76 11.99
N MET A 193 0.27 27.79 12.03
CA MET A 193 -0.35 28.22 13.28
C MET A 193 -1.48 27.24 13.62
N LYS A 194 -1.27 26.38 14.62
CA LYS A 194 -2.24 25.33 14.99
C LYS A 194 -3.24 25.75 16.03
N GLN A 195 -2.90 26.70 16.88
CA GLN A 195 -3.76 27.20 17.94
C GLN A 195 -3.50 28.69 18.20
N SER A 196 -4.56 29.40 18.60
CA SER A 196 -4.56 30.80 19.03
C SER A 196 -5.41 30.92 20.30
N LEU A 197 -4.78 31.30 21.41
CA LEU A 197 -5.41 31.42 22.72
C LEU A 197 -5.43 32.90 23.12
N LYS A 198 -6.63 33.50 23.17
CA LYS A 198 -6.84 34.91 23.54
C LYS A 198 -7.30 35.04 24.98
N TYR A 199 -6.44 35.51 25.89
CA TYR A 199 -6.77 35.74 27.29
C TYR A 199 -7.43 37.10 27.50
N LYS A 200 -8.21 37.28 28.57
CA LYS A 200 -8.75 38.60 28.98
C LYS A 200 -7.87 39.35 29.98
N SER A 201 -6.81 38.70 30.45
CA SER A 201 -5.82 39.24 31.38
C SER A 201 -4.41 38.93 30.86
N LEU A 202 -3.40 39.49 31.52
CA LEU A 202 -2.01 39.18 31.23
C LEU A 202 -1.62 37.82 31.81
N ILE A 203 -0.75 37.12 31.10
CA ILE A 203 -0.08 35.92 31.62
C ILE A 203 1.04 36.37 32.55
N LYS A 204 0.98 35.89 33.79
CA LYS A 204 2.00 36.15 34.80
C LYS A 204 3.23 35.27 34.61
N ALA A 205 2.99 33.99 34.37
CA ALA A 205 4.03 32.98 34.15
C ALA A 205 3.46 31.81 33.35
N TYR A 206 4.34 31.12 32.61
CA TYR A 206 4.04 29.84 32.01
C TYR A 206 5.30 28.97 32.01
N GLU A 207 5.13 27.66 31.92
CA GLU A 207 6.24 26.70 31.82
C GLU A 207 5.79 25.43 31.10
N TRP A 208 6.64 24.88 30.22
CA TRP A 208 6.41 23.55 29.64
C TRP A 208 6.73 22.47 30.67
N ASP A 209 5.92 21.41 30.73
CA ASP A 209 6.15 20.31 31.67
C ASP A 209 7.48 19.61 31.37
N THR A 210 8.31 19.46 32.40
CA THR A 210 9.67 18.90 32.32
C THR A 210 9.71 17.39 32.20
N ARG A 211 8.58 16.71 32.43
CA ARG A 211 8.48 15.25 32.29
C ARG A 211 8.46 14.89 30.80
N ILE A 212 9.35 13.97 30.41
CA ILE A 212 9.48 13.51 29.00
C ILE A 212 8.14 13.04 28.43
N SER A 213 7.31 12.36 29.22
CA SER A 213 6.00 11.86 28.81
C SER A 213 4.91 12.93 28.68
N GLN A 214 5.22 14.19 28.96
CA GLN A 214 4.32 15.34 28.98
C GLN A 214 4.96 16.55 28.26
N SER A 215 5.88 16.33 27.31
CA SER A 215 6.64 17.40 26.64
C SER A 215 5.79 18.48 25.96
N LYS A 216 4.51 18.20 25.71
CA LYS A 216 3.50 19.10 25.12
C LYS A 216 2.43 19.55 26.12
N ALA A 217 2.71 19.45 27.42
CA ALA A 217 1.87 20.04 28.45
C ALA A 217 2.41 21.42 28.83
N LEU A 218 1.54 22.43 28.87
CA LEU A 218 1.88 23.81 29.24
C LEU A 218 1.09 24.22 30.48
N HIS A 219 1.82 24.70 31.47
CA HIS A 219 1.32 25.30 32.69
C HIS A 219 1.22 26.81 32.48
N VAL A 220 0.07 27.42 32.75
CA VAL A 220 -0.16 28.88 32.60
C VAL A 220 -0.77 29.43 33.88
N ILE A 221 -0.21 30.54 34.38
CA ILE A 221 -0.71 31.31 35.52
C ILE A 221 -1.02 32.73 35.03
N LEU A 222 -2.25 33.18 35.25
CA LEU A 222 -2.69 34.54 34.97
C LEU A 222 -2.46 35.47 36.16
N ASP A 223 -2.49 36.78 35.92
CA ASP A 223 -2.31 37.80 36.97
C ASP A 223 -3.36 37.71 38.11
N ASP A 224 -4.55 37.16 37.83
CA ASP A 224 -5.59 36.94 38.83
C ASP A 224 -5.40 35.66 39.68
N GLY A 225 -4.31 34.92 39.44
CA GLY A 225 -4.01 33.66 40.11
C GLY A 225 -4.66 32.42 39.48
N THR A 226 -5.42 32.57 38.39
CA THR A 226 -5.97 31.44 37.65
C THR A 226 -4.85 30.58 37.08
N TYR A 227 -4.88 29.29 37.41
CA TYR A 227 -3.93 28.30 36.93
C TYR A 227 -4.60 27.34 35.95
N SER A 228 -3.99 27.13 34.80
CA SER A 228 -4.49 26.25 33.74
C SER A 228 -3.38 25.32 33.24
N ILE A 229 -3.77 24.10 32.89
CA ILE A 229 -2.90 23.10 32.26
C ILE A 229 -3.50 22.77 30.91
N TYR A 230 -2.74 23.02 29.85
CA TYR A 230 -3.09 22.64 28.49
C TYR A 230 -2.23 21.46 28.05
N ARG A 231 -2.82 20.51 27.33
CA ARG A 231 -2.11 19.38 26.74
C ARG A 231 -2.49 19.28 25.27
N TRP A 232 -1.49 19.20 24.40
CA TRP A 232 -1.71 19.01 22.97
C TRP A 232 -1.19 17.67 22.52
N ASP A 233 -1.94 17.05 21.62
CA ASP A 233 -1.47 15.96 20.79
C ASP A 233 -1.81 16.20 19.31
N GLN A 234 -1.07 15.56 18.42
CA GLN A 234 -1.26 15.66 16.99
C GLN A 234 -2.45 14.80 16.55
N SER A 235 -3.60 15.38 16.26
CA SER A 235 -4.73 14.68 15.64
C SER A 235 -4.71 14.78 14.12
N ILE A 236 -5.37 13.82 13.45
CA ILE A 236 -5.67 13.88 12.01
C ILE A 236 -7.18 13.95 11.88
N ASN A 237 -7.69 15.11 11.47
CA ASN A 237 -9.13 15.30 11.27
C ASN A 237 -9.48 14.98 9.82
N HIS A 238 -10.30 13.95 9.63
CA HIS A 238 -10.72 13.48 8.32
C HIS A 238 -12.18 13.03 8.31
N SER A 239 -12.77 12.92 7.12
CA SER A 239 -14.10 12.31 6.94
C SER A 239 -14.09 10.82 7.28
N ILE A 240 -15.18 10.32 7.88
CA ILE A 240 -15.23 8.98 8.52
C ILE A 240 -16.19 8.04 7.77
N GLY A 241 -16.56 8.37 6.53
CA GLY A 241 -17.52 7.56 5.79
C GLY A 241 -16.97 6.19 5.38
N ASN A 242 -17.87 5.23 5.21
CA ASN A 242 -17.53 3.82 4.95
C ASN A 242 -17.89 3.35 3.53
N ASN A 243 -18.36 4.28 2.68
CA ASN A 243 -18.85 3.98 1.34
C ASN A 243 -18.07 4.81 0.28
N ASN A 244 -18.56 4.79 -0.96
CA ASN A 244 -17.89 5.50 -2.07
C ASN A 244 -18.19 7.00 -2.12
N ASP A 245 -19.18 7.48 -1.36
CA ASP A 245 -19.54 8.89 -1.31
C ASP A 245 -18.60 9.69 -0.42
N ASP A 246 -17.90 9.03 0.51
CA ASP A 246 -16.83 9.64 1.30
C ASP A 246 -15.59 9.90 0.44
N GLU A 247 -15.26 11.17 0.22
CA GLU A 247 -14.11 11.60 -0.58
C GLU A 247 -12.78 11.56 0.19
N ALA A 248 -12.79 11.05 1.43
CA ALA A 248 -11.61 10.89 2.28
C ALA A 248 -10.87 12.22 2.45
N ILE A 249 -11.62 13.25 2.86
CA ILE A 249 -11.12 14.60 3.05
C ILE A 249 -10.31 14.66 4.34
N VAL A 250 -9.11 15.24 4.27
CA VAL A 250 -8.33 15.64 5.45
C VAL A 250 -8.30 17.15 5.53
N ALA A 251 -8.51 17.68 6.73
CA ALA A 251 -8.45 19.10 7.02
C ALA A 251 -7.24 19.44 7.91
N VAL A 252 -6.51 20.49 7.54
CA VAL A 252 -5.33 20.95 8.27
C VAL A 252 -5.50 22.42 8.63
N ILE A 253 -5.43 22.72 9.93
CA ILE A 253 -5.46 24.10 10.46
C ILE A 253 -4.15 24.82 10.11
N ASP A 254 -4.27 26.03 9.56
CA ASP A 254 -3.18 27.00 9.37
C ASP A 254 -3.66 28.43 9.67
N GLY A 255 -3.73 28.77 10.96
CA GLY A 255 -4.21 30.07 11.43
C GLY A 255 -5.66 30.29 11.04
N THR A 256 -5.92 31.31 10.24
CA THR A 256 -7.26 31.63 9.70
C THR A 256 -7.64 30.74 8.51
N ASN A 257 -6.74 29.89 8.02
CA ASN A 257 -6.99 29.04 6.86
C ASN A 257 -7.21 27.58 7.27
N ILE A 258 -8.11 26.92 6.56
CA ILE A 258 -8.32 25.47 6.61
C ILE A 258 -7.89 24.90 5.25
N LEU A 259 -6.86 24.07 5.27
CA LEU A 259 -6.32 23.42 4.08
C LEU A 259 -6.98 22.05 3.91
N LEU A 260 -7.66 21.83 2.79
CA LEU A 260 -8.44 20.62 2.53
C LEU A 260 -7.83 19.80 1.39
N THR A 261 -7.74 18.48 1.55
CA THR A 261 -7.32 17.55 0.50
C THR A 261 -8.22 16.32 0.49
N ASN A 262 -8.86 16.03 -0.65
CA ASN A 262 -9.70 14.83 -0.83
C ASN A 262 -8.88 13.67 -1.41
N PHE A 263 -8.41 12.77 -0.54
CA PHE A 263 -7.45 11.74 -0.92
C PHE A 263 -8.01 10.62 -1.80
N ARG A 264 -9.35 10.50 -1.89
CA ARG A 264 -9.97 9.61 -2.88
C ARG A 264 -9.63 10.05 -4.30
N GLY A 265 -9.77 11.35 -4.60
CA GLY A 265 -9.49 11.92 -5.91
C GLY A 265 -8.00 12.14 -6.15
N VAL A 266 -7.37 12.97 -5.31
CA VAL A 266 -6.02 13.50 -5.59
C VAL A 266 -5.10 13.41 -4.38
N VAL A 267 -3.81 13.21 -4.63
CA VAL A 267 -2.77 13.17 -3.61
C VAL A 267 -1.91 14.42 -3.78
N ILE A 268 -2.13 15.42 -2.94
CA ILE A 268 -1.38 16.70 -2.98
C ILE A 268 -0.43 16.73 -1.77
N PRO A 269 0.88 16.95 -1.98
CA PRO A 269 1.84 16.94 -0.88
C PRO A 269 1.77 18.25 -0.06
N PRO A 270 1.87 18.18 1.29
CA PRO A 270 1.97 19.37 2.12
C PRO A 270 3.21 20.22 1.76
N PRO A 271 3.18 21.56 1.88
CA PRO A 271 2.09 22.34 2.44
C PRO A 271 0.94 22.64 1.47
N MET A 272 1.05 22.21 0.21
CA MET A 272 -0.03 22.40 -0.76
C MET A 272 -1.26 21.56 -0.38
N CYS A 273 -2.42 22.01 -0.84
CA CYS A 273 -3.70 21.35 -0.62
C CYS A 273 -4.58 21.45 -1.87
N GLY A 274 -5.70 20.73 -1.88
CA GLY A 274 -6.69 20.80 -2.96
C GLY A 274 -7.56 22.05 -2.90
N PHE A 275 -7.82 22.56 -1.70
CA PHE A 275 -8.61 23.78 -1.48
C PHE A 275 -8.16 24.49 -0.21
N THR A 276 -8.10 25.83 -0.23
CA THR A 276 -7.85 26.67 0.95
C THR A 276 -9.11 27.45 1.28
N LEU A 277 -9.70 27.17 2.43
CA LEU A 277 -10.81 27.93 2.97
C LEU A 277 -10.28 28.98 3.95
N SER A 278 -10.55 30.25 3.69
CA SER A 278 -10.20 31.35 4.59
C SER A 278 -11.36 31.70 5.51
N CYS A 279 -11.08 31.78 6.81
CA CYS A 279 -12.02 32.15 7.87
C CYS A 279 -11.67 33.52 8.46
N ASP A 280 -12.62 34.11 9.18
CA ASP A 280 -12.46 35.45 9.77
C ASP A 280 -11.45 35.47 10.93
N ASN A 281 -11.41 34.37 11.69
CA ASN A 281 -10.61 34.20 12.90
C ASN A 281 -9.73 32.94 12.81
N PRO A 282 -8.63 32.88 13.59
CA PRO A 282 -7.83 31.67 13.70
C PRO A 282 -8.64 30.48 14.19
N ILE A 283 -8.43 29.31 13.60
CA ILE A 283 -9.14 28.07 13.92
C ILE A 283 -8.39 27.29 15.02
N ASN A 284 -9.14 26.78 16.00
CA ASN A 284 -8.60 25.96 17.09
C ASN A 284 -9.08 24.50 17.02
N TYR A 285 -10.25 24.24 16.43
CA TYR A 285 -10.78 22.89 16.32
C TYR A 285 -11.40 22.63 14.96
N ILE A 286 -11.26 21.40 14.48
CA ILE A 286 -11.99 20.89 13.32
C ILE A 286 -12.52 19.49 13.67
N GLY A 287 -13.77 19.21 13.29
CA GLY A 287 -14.32 17.87 13.37
C GLY A 287 -15.19 17.56 12.17
N PHE A 288 -15.35 16.27 11.88
CA PHE A 288 -16.18 15.78 10.78
C PHE A 288 -17.45 15.15 11.33
N LEU A 289 -18.48 15.09 10.49
CA LEU A 289 -19.73 14.42 10.80
C LEU A 289 -19.54 12.89 10.80
N ASN A 290 -19.90 12.22 11.90
CA ASN A 290 -19.66 10.79 12.08
C ASN A 290 -20.76 9.92 11.45
N GLU A 291 -22.04 10.23 11.72
CA GLU A 291 -23.19 9.45 11.23
C GLU A 291 -24.15 10.35 10.43
N THR A 292 -24.54 9.91 9.24
CA THR A 292 -25.49 10.66 8.40
C THR A 292 -26.59 9.75 7.90
N ALA A 293 -27.85 10.20 7.99
CA ALA A 293 -28.96 9.50 7.35
C ALA A 293 -28.95 9.61 5.81
N GLN A 294 -28.15 10.53 5.25
CA GLN A 294 -28.11 10.88 3.80
C GLN A 294 -26.72 10.74 3.15
N ASP A 295 -25.82 9.92 3.70
CA ASP A 295 -24.47 9.69 3.17
C ASP A 295 -23.62 10.97 2.93
N ASN A 296 -23.79 11.99 3.78
CA ASN A 296 -23.11 13.30 3.64
C ASN A 296 -21.81 13.39 4.46
N TYR A 297 -20.92 12.41 4.31
CA TYR A 297 -19.67 12.26 5.08
C TYR A 297 -18.63 13.37 4.86
N ASN A 298 -18.83 14.20 3.83
CA ASN A 298 -17.90 15.25 3.40
C ASN A 298 -18.18 16.62 4.05
N THR A 299 -18.97 16.62 5.13
CA THR A 299 -19.34 17.82 5.89
C THR A 299 -18.49 17.88 7.17
N PHE A 300 -18.03 19.07 7.52
CA PHE A 300 -17.20 19.29 8.68
C PHE A 300 -17.55 20.61 9.38
N PHE A 301 -17.14 20.76 10.63
CA PHE A 301 -17.24 22.02 11.36
C PHE A 301 -15.86 22.49 11.80
N ALA A 302 -15.73 23.79 12.02
CA ALA A 302 -14.57 24.39 12.64
C ALA A 302 -15.00 25.31 13.78
N VAL A 303 -14.22 25.31 14.86
CA VAL A 303 -14.39 26.24 15.98
C VAL A 303 -13.20 27.21 15.99
N ASP A 304 -13.51 28.50 15.88
CA ASP A 304 -12.52 29.57 15.87
C ASP A 304 -12.06 29.99 17.29
N SER A 305 -11.11 30.90 17.35
CA SER A 305 -10.55 31.44 18.60
C SER A 305 -11.55 32.19 19.46
N ASP A 306 -12.70 32.60 18.89
CA ASP A 306 -13.76 33.31 19.58
C ASP A 306 -14.93 32.37 19.96
N ASN A 307 -14.72 31.05 19.80
CA ASN A 307 -15.70 29.99 20.02
C ASN A 307 -16.94 30.12 19.12
N ILE A 308 -16.77 30.55 17.87
CA ILE A 308 -17.81 30.46 16.85
C ILE A 308 -17.63 29.14 16.12
N CYS A 309 -18.67 28.31 16.14
CA CYS A 309 -18.75 27.06 15.40
C CYS A 309 -19.31 27.33 14.00
N SER A 310 -18.52 27.10 12.96
CA SER A 310 -18.95 27.22 11.57
C SER A 310 -19.06 25.83 10.94
N VAL A 311 -20.17 25.54 10.26
CA VAL A 311 -20.41 24.27 9.58
C VAL A 311 -20.24 24.46 8.08
N PHE A 312 -19.54 23.54 7.44
CA PHE A 312 -19.13 23.61 6.04
C PHE A 312 -19.49 22.33 5.29
N LYS A 313 -19.96 22.49 4.05
CA LYS A 313 -20.25 21.39 3.13
C LYS A 313 -19.37 21.47 1.90
N CYS A 314 -18.64 20.40 1.60
CA CYS A 314 -17.84 20.30 0.39
C CYS A 314 -18.70 19.85 -0.80
N THR A 315 -18.53 20.50 -1.95
CA THR A 315 -18.99 20.01 -3.25
C THR A 315 -17.79 19.61 -4.10
N PHE A 316 -18.00 18.74 -5.09
CA PHE A 316 -16.93 18.22 -5.93
C PHE A 316 -17.30 18.26 -7.40
N THR A 317 -16.28 18.22 -8.26
CA THR A 317 -16.44 18.19 -9.72
C THR A 317 -17.05 16.87 -10.21
N ASP A 318 -17.84 16.94 -11.29
CA ASP A 318 -18.42 15.76 -11.96
C ASP A 318 -17.43 15.16 -12.99
N SER A 319 -16.26 14.75 -12.50
CA SER A 319 -15.20 14.13 -13.30
C SER A 319 -14.83 12.75 -12.77
N SER A 320 -14.18 11.93 -13.60
CA SER A 320 -13.72 10.58 -13.19
C SER A 320 -12.76 10.62 -12.00
N VAL A 321 -11.96 11.69 -11.89
CA VAL A 321 -11.21 12.06 -10.70
C VAL A 321 -11.87 13.31 -10.13
N ARG A 322 -12.47 13.19 -8.95
CA ARG A 322 -13.18 14.31 -8.30
C ARG A 322 -12.21 15.23 -7.58
N HIS A 323 -12.43 16.54 -7.72
CA HIS A 323 -11.72 17.58 -6.98
C HIS A 323 -12.73 18.39 -6.17
N ILE A 324 -12.29 18.95 -5.04
CA ILE A 324 -13.11 19.92 -4.29
C ILE A 324 -13.41 21.11 -5.21
N ASN A 325 -14.69 21.38 -5.43
CA ASN A 325 -15.16 22.46 -6.31
C ASN A 325 -15.46 23.71 -5.49
N THR A 326 -16.38 23.60 -4.52
CA THR A 326 -16.71 24.67 -3.57
C THR A 326 -16.79 24.12 -2.14
N VAL A 327 -16.64 25.02 -1.17
CA VAL A 327 -16.90 24.73 0.24
C VAL A 327 -17.90 25.78 0.72
N ASP A 328 -19.15 25.34 0.91
CA ASP A 328 -20.25 26.23 1.23
C ASP A 328 -20.42 26.31 2.74
N VAL A 329 -20.62 27.52 3.27
CA VAL A 329 -20.92 27.73 4.69
C VAL A 329 -22.40 27.43 4.90
N VAL A 330 -22.68 26.38 5.68
CA VAL A 330 -24.05 25.96 6.02
C VAL A 330 -24.61 26.84 7.12
N GLY A 331 -23.80 27.16 8.13
CA GLY A 331 -24.21 27.99 9.26
C GLY A 331 -23.05 28.40 10.15
N LYS A 332 -23.25 29.48 10.92
CA LYS A 332 -22.34 29.95 11.96
C LYS A 332 -23.12 30.08 13.26
N PHE A 333 -22.62 29.44 14.31
CA PHE A 333 -23.31 29.29 15.59
C PHE A 333 -22.39 29.73 16.72
N LYS A 334 -22.95 30.48 17.68
CA LYS A 334 -22.25 30.81 18.92
C LYS A 334 -22.71 29.89 20.04
N PHE A 335 -21.78 29.40 20.85
CA PHE A 335 -22.11 28.65 22.07
C PHE A 335 -22.65 29.59 23.15
N GLU A 336 -23.80 29.28 23.73
CA GLU A 336 -24.38 30.02 24.86
C GLU A 336 -23.82 29.54 26.21
N ILE A 337 -22.49 29.45 26.33
CA ILE A 337 -21.83 29.01 27.57
C ILE A 337 -20.82 30.09 27.93
N THR A 338 -21.23 31.04 28.77
CA THR A 338 -20.50 32.31 28.99
C THR A 338 -19.66 32.36 30.26
N ASP A 339 -19.61 31.28 31.04
CA ASP A 339 -19.22 31.39 32.45
C ASP A 339 -17.70 31.29 32.70
N ILE A 340 -16.90 30.95 31.69
CA ILE A 340 -15.45 30.71 31.86
C ILE A 340 -14.64 31.52 30.84
N ASN A 341 -13.84 32.47 31.35
CA ASN A 341 -13.00 33.35 30.55
C ASN A 341 -11.58 32.77 30.30
N ILE A 342 -11.49 31.48 29.99
CA ILE A 342 -10.22 30.79 29.76
C ILE A 342 -10.23 30.25 28.31
N PRO A 343 -9.19 30.51 27.49
CA PRO A 343 -9.11 29.95 26.14
C PRO A 343 -9.21 28.43 26.15
N LEU A 344 -9.84 27.86 25.11
CA LEU A 344 -10.05 26.41 24.95
C LEU A 344 -10.82 25.75 26.11
N TYR A 345 -11.59 26.51 26.89
CA TYR A 345 -12.48 25.92 27.90
C TYR A 345 -13.48 24.96 27.27
N LEU A 346 -13.95 25.23 26.05
CA LEU A 346 -14.68 24.27 25.22
C LEU A 346 -13.68 23.41 24.44
N SER A 347 -13.75 22.09 24.62
CA SER A 347 -12.79 21.16 24.04
C SER A 347 -13.41 19.78 23.77
N HIS A 348 -12.67 18.94 23.05
CA HIS A 348 -13.05 17.55 22.75
C HIS A 348 -14.42 17.44 22.05
N PHE A 349 -14.60 18.15 20.94
CA PHE A 349 -15.87 18.16 20.22
C PHE A 349 -16.05 16.89 19.37
N SER A 350 -17.26 16.34 19.37
CA SER A 350 -17.67 15.22 18.53
C SER A 350 -19.00 15.54 17.86
N TRP A 351 -19.03 15.48 16.52
CA TRP A 351 -20.27 15.64 15.76
C TRP A 351 -20.89 14.28 15.49
N ILE A 352 -22.02 14.02 16.15
CA ILE A 352 -22.55 12.67 16.27
C ILE A 352 -23.42 12.33 15.07
N LYS A 353 -24.49 13.10 14.91
CA LYS A 353 -25.51 12.87 13.89
C LYS A 353 -26.09 14.20 13.46
N ASP A 354 -26.32 14.38 12.16
CA ASP A 354 -26.95 15.52 11.48
C ASP A 354 -26.78 16.89 12.21
N ASP A 355 -27.56 17.16 13.25
CA ASP A 355 -27.60 18.46 13.96
C ASP A 355 -27.02 18.44 15.40
N ASN A 356 -26.48 17.32 15.88
CA ASN A 356 -26.07 17.13 17.28
C ASN A 356 -24.55 17.11 17.47
N ILE A 357 -24.03 18.09 18.23
CA ILE A 357 -22.61 18.17 18.62
C ILE A 357 -22.51 18.00 20.12
N VAL A 358 -21.55 17.18 20.55
CA VAL A 358 -21.17 17.04 21.96
C VAL A 358 -19.78 17.59 22.16
N PHE A 359 -19.56 18.26 23.29
CA PHE A 359 -18.24 18.75 23.68
C PHE A 359 -18.15 18.81 25.20
N THR A 360 -16.94 19.07 25.69
CA THR A 360 -16.66 19.18 27.11
C THR A 360 -16.26 20.59 27.50
N SER A 361 -16.53 20.94 28.75
CA SER A 361 -15.95 22.08 29.43
C SER A 361 -15.38 21.62 30.76
N CYS A 362 -14.08 21.80 30.96
CA CYS A 362 -13.40 21.38 32.18
C CYS A 362 -12.97 22.60 33.01
N TYR A 363 -13.42 22.67 34.26
CA TYR A 363 -13.05 23.71 35.21
C TYR A 363 -12.96 23.15 36.62
N ALA A 364 -11.91 23.51 37.36
CA ALA A 364 -11.68 23.09 38.74
C ALA A 364 -11.82 21.57 38.99
N ASN A 365 -11.26 20.74 38.08
CA ASN A 365 -11.37 19.27 38.09
C ASN A 365 -12.78 18.69 37.95
N THR A 366 -13.75 19.50 37.55
CA THR A 366 -15.09 19.05 37.15
C THR A 366 -15.22 19.22 35.65
N THR A 367 -15.66 18.17 34.97
CA THR A 367 -16.00 18.25 33.55
C THR A 367 -17.50 18.28 33.37
N SER A 368 -17.98 19.31 32.68
CA SER A 368 -19.33 19.36 32.11
C SER A 368 -19.30 18.83 30.69
N ILE A 369 -20.20 17.91 30.35
CA ILE A 369 -20.38 17.38 29.00
C ILE A 369 -21.71 17.90 28.49
N TYR A 370 -21.67 18.62 27.37
CA TYR A 370 -22.82 19.29 26.77
C TYR A 370 -23.26 18.57 25.52
N LEU A 371 -24.57 18.36 25.38
CA LEU A 371 -25.21 17.97 24.14
C LEU A 371 -25.89 19.22 23.57
N CYS A 372 -25.53 19.60 22.35
CA CYS A 372 -26.11 20.76 21.67
C CYS A 372 -26.71 20.34 20.34
N ASN A 373 -27.84 20.97 19.99
CA ASN A 373 -28.43 20.90 18.66
C ASN A 373 -28.20 22.24 17.95
N PHE A 374 -27.99 22.21 16.64
CA PHE A 374 -28.08 23.38 15.81
C PHE A 374 -29.11 23.18 14.70
N GLN A 375 -30.05 24.11 14.56
CA GLN A 375 -30.88 24.21 13.37
C GLN A 375 -30.26 25.22 12.42
N ILE A 376 -30.21 24.91 11.12
CA ILE A 376 -29.60 25.78 10.10
C ILE A 376 -30.25 27.19 10.07
N SER A 377 -31.50 27.34 10.53
CA SER A 377 -32.19 28.62 10.66
C SER A 377 -31.78 29.45 11.88
N ASP A 378 -31.21 28.84 12.91
CA ASP A 378 -30.80 29.51 14.15
C ASP A 378 -29.35 29.99 14.07
N SER A 379 -29.06 31.15 14.65
CA SER A 379 -27.69 31.69 14.75
C SER A 379 -26.93 31.19 16.00
N LYS A 380 -27.54 30.26 16.74
CA LYS A 380 -27.10 29.84 18.09
C LYS A 380 -27.13 28.32 18.21
N LEU A 381 -26.18 27.78 18.97
CA LEU A 381 -26.17 26.39 19.37
C LEU A 381 -26.94 26.24 20.68
N ASN A 382 -28.08 25.55 20.63
CA ASN A 382 -28.95 25.37 21.78
C ASN A 382 -28.48 24.15 22.58
N VAL A 383 -28.21 24.35 23.87
CA VAL A 383 -27.88 23.24 24.79
C VAL A 383 -29.15 22.43 25.04
N ILE A 384 -29.13 21.17 24.64
CA ILE A 384 -30.23 20.22 24.83
C ILE A 384 -30.16 19.60 26.22
N ASP A 385 -28.97 19.13 26.60
CA ASP A 385 -28.72 18.47 27.89
C ASP A 385 -27.28 18.68 28.35
N LYS A 386 -27.06 18.50 29.65
CA LYS A 386 -25.77 18.65 30.32
C LYS A 386 -25.64 17.64 31.45
N ILE A 387 -24.51 16.94 31.48
CA ILE A 387 -24.09 16.15 32.64
C ILE A 387 -22.78 16.68 33.21
N GLU A 388 -22.58 16.49 34.50
CA GLU A 388 -21.34 16.84 35.20
C GLU A 388 -20.70 15.59 35.78
N THR A 389 -19.38 15.53 35.71
CA THR A 389 -18.60 14.41 36.23
C THR A 389 -17.33 14.91 36.89
N SER A 390 -16.93 14.23 37.97
CA SER A 390 -15.68 14.51 38.67
C SER A 390 -14.49 13.97 37.90
N GLY A 391 -13.44 14.77 37.76
CA GLY A 391 -12.24 14.44 37.00
C GLY A 391 -12.20 15.14 35.65
N CYS A 392 -10.99 15.22 35.09
CA CYS A 392 -10.75 15.83 33.79
C CYS A 392 -10.95 14.79 32.68
N VAL A 393 -11.91 15.06 31.79
CA VAL A 393 -12.03 14.35 30.52
C VAL A 393 -11.00 14.92 29.55
N VAL A 394 -10.20 14.04 28.96
CA VAL A 394 -9.09 14.39 28.07
C VAL A 394 -9.38 14.09 26.60
N ASN A 395 -10.46 13.36 26.32
CA ASN A 395 -10.92 13.06 24.97
C ASN A 395 -12.38 12.58 24.99
N LEU A 396 -13.11 12.86 23.92
CA LEU A 396 -14.39 12.23 23.59
C LEU A 396 -14.22 11.43 22.30
N SER A 397 -14.56 10.15 22.35
CA SER A 397 -14.67 9.33 21.13
C SER A 397 -16.11 8.88 20.94
N ASN A 398 -16.55 8.80 19.69
CA ASN A 398 -17.93 8.52 19.38
C ASN A 398 -18.10 7.24 18.53
N ASN A 399 -19.29 6.65 18.61
CA ASN A 399 -19.76 5.50 17.86
C ASN A 399 -20.81 5.89 16.80
N ILE A 400 -21.16 4.93 15.95
CA ILE A 400 -22.20 4.95 14.91
C ILE A 400 -23.62 4.65 15.51
N GLU A 401 -23.82 4.81 16.83
CA GLU A 401 -25.09 4.46 17.50
C GLU A 401 -25.38 5.37 18.71
N ASN A 402 -25.34 6.70 18.53
CA ASN A 402 -25.67 7.68 19.59
C ASN A 402 -24.95 7.44 20.93
N THR A 403 -23.72 6.92 20.88
CA THR A 403 -22.95 6.50 22.05
C THR A 403 -21.57 7.13 21.98
N ILE A 404 -21.18 7.80 23.06
CA ILE A 404 -19.88 8.46 23.23
C ILE A 404 -19.15 7.80 24.40
N PHE A 405 -17.83 7.91 24.39
CA PHE A 405 -16.99 7.52 25.50
C PHE A 405 -16.21 8.74 25.96
N ALA A 406 -16.31 9.03 27.26
CA ALA A 406 -15.50 10.03 27.91
C ALA A 406 -14.26 9.36 28.51
N HIS A 407 -13.09 9.80 28.06
CA HIS A 407 -11.80 9.29 28.51
C HIS A 407 -11.24 10.22 29.57
N PHE A 408 -10.94 9.68 30.74
CA PHE A 408 -10.45 10.46 31.88
C PHE A 408 -8.93 10.41 31.96
N GLU A 409 -8.33 11.43 32.56
CA GLU A 409 -6.87 11.52 32.77
C GLU A 409 -6.24 10.28 33.44
N LYS A 410 -7.01 9.59 34.29
CA LYS A 410 -6.56 8.39 35.00
C LYS A 410 -6.71 7.09 34.18
N GLY A 411 -7.07 7.19 32.90
CA GLY A 411 -7.19 6.08 31.96
C GLY A 411 -8.51 5.30 32.01
N ALA A 412 -9.45 5.73 32.85
CA ALA A 412 -10.82 5.21 32.84
C ALA A 412 -11.60 5.74 31.63
N ALA A 413 -12.34 4.87 30.96
CA ALA A 413 -13.26 5.23 29.88
C ALA A 413 -14.69 4.89 30.29
N LYS A 414 -15.58 5.90 30.26
CA LYS A 414 -17.00 5.73 30.63
C LYS A 414 -17.90 5.92 29.42
N LYS A 415 -18.91 5.06 29.30
CA LYS A 415 -19.94 5.14 28.25
C LYS A 415 -20.92 6.26 28.56
N ILE A 416 -21.34 6.97 27.52
CA ILE A 416 -22.42 7.96 27.56
C ILE A 416 -23.36 7.61 26.40
N LYS A 417 -24.60 7.24 26.72
CA LYS A 417 -25.66 7.02 25.73
C LYS A 417 -26.48 8.29 25.55
N ILE A 418 -26.86 8.59 24.32
CA ILE A 418 -27.83 9.64 24.01
C ILE A 418 -29.17 8.98 23.72
N GLU A 419 -30.11 9.11 24.65
CA GLU A 419 -31.46 8.55 24.54
C GLU A 419 -32.49 9.65 24.78
N ASN A 420 -33.41 9.84 23.82
CA ASN A 420 -34.44 10.89 23.87
C ASN A 420 -33.85 12.27 24.23
N ASP A 421 -32.78 12.66 23.51
CA ASP A 421 -32.11 13.94 23.69
C ASP A 421 -31.48 14.16 25.07
N LYS A 422 -31.23 13.07 25.83
CA LYS A 422 -30.55 13.10 27.13
C LYS A 422 -29.26 12.32 27.15
N LEU A 423 -28.27 12.83 27.88
CA LEU A 423 -26.99 12.20 28.14
C LEU A 423 -27.11 11.28 29.37
N LEU A 424 -26.89 9.99 29.16
CA LEU A 424 -26.91 8.97 30.20
C LEU A 424 -25.52 8.36 30.34
N MET A 425 -24.77 8.78 31.36
CA MET A 425 -23.45 8.24 31.67
C MET A 425 -23.56 6.96 32.51
N GLU A 426 -22.84 5.92 32.12
CA GLU A 426 -22.73 4.69 32.91
C GLU A 426 -21.76 4.90 34.09
N ASP A 427 -22.12 4.39 35.27
CA ASP A 427 -21.32 4.57 36.50
C ASP A 427 -20.00 3.81 36.43
N GLU A 428 -20.05 2.58 35.93
CA GLU A 428 -18.89 1.72 35.76
C GLU A 428 -18.07 2.14 34.55
N ALA A 429 -16.75 2.23 34.75
CA ALA A 429 -15.84 2.36 33.63
C ALA A 429 -15.84 1.04 32.86
N ILE A 430 -16.00 1.11 31.54
CA ILE A 430 -15.97 -0.09 30.70
C ILE A 430 -14.57 -0.69 30.71
N TYR A 431 -13.56 0.19 30.68
CA TYR A 431 -12.16 -0.16 30.67
C TYR A 431 -11.39 0.78 31.59
N ASN A 432 -10.32 0.26 32.20
CA ASN A 432 -9.46 1.03 33.09
C ASN A 432 -8.00 0.78 32.71
N ASN A 433 -7.56 1.49 31.68
CA ASN A 433 -6.19 1.40 31.24
C ASN A 433 -5.30 2.11 32.27
N SER A 434 -4.22 1.46 32.70
CA SER A 434 -3.20 2.07 33.58
C SER A 434 -2.44 3.27 32.96
N VAL A 435 -2.80 3.65 31.73
CA VAL A 435 -2.16 4.68 30.92
C VAL A 435 -3.23 5.51 30.22
N LEU A 436 -3.01 6.83 30.19
CA LEU A 436 -3.76 7.76 29.36
C LEU A 436 -3.68 7.36 27.88
N CYS A 437 -4.84 7.17 27.25
CA CYS A 437 -4.93 6.94 25.81
C CYS A 437 -5.38 8.23 25.14
N ASP A 438 -4.57 8.73 24.21
CA ASP A 438 -4.77 10.02 23.55
C ASP A 438 -5.81 9.90 22.43
N GLU A 439 -5.77 8.78 21.70
CA GLU A 439 -6.64 8.48 20.56
C GLU A 439 -7.40 7.19 20.84
N THR A 440 -8.67 7.16 20.43
CA THR A 440 -9.53 6.00 20.62
C THR A 440 -10.58 5.90 19.53
N ASP A 441 -10.75 4.71 18.97
CA ASP A 441 -11.78 4.39 17.97
C ASP A 441 -12.62 3.21 18.43
N LEU A 442 -13.94 3.32 18.27
CA LEU A 442 -14.83 2.20 18.55
C LEU A 442 -15.00 1.30 17.33
N ILE A 443 -14.98 0.00 17.58
CA ILE A 443 -15.31 -1.06 16.64
C ILE A 443 -16.69 -1.63 17.00
N LYS A 444 -17.38 -2.21 16.01
CA LYS A 444 -18.65 -2.94 16.23
C LYS A 444 -18.57 -3.88 17.45
N GLY A 445 -19.64 -3.87 18.25
CA GLY A 445 -19.77 -4.70 19.45
C GLY A 445 -19.29 -4.06 20.76
N ASN A 446 -19.18 -2.73 20.84
CA ASN A 446 -18.65 -1.98 22.01
C ASN A 446 -17.17 -2.27 22.33
N ASN A 447 -16.40 -2.74 21.35
CA ASN A 447 -14.96 -2.94 21.50
C ASN A 447 -14.22 -1.67 21.09
N LEU A 448 -13.14 -1.33 21.77
CA LEU A 448 -12.45 -0.07 21.61
C LEU A 448 -10.96 -0.29 21.30
N ILE A 449 -10.44 0.40 20.29
CA ILE A 449 -9.01 0.57 20.07
C ILE A 449 -8.58 1.80 20.81
N SER A 450 -7.61 1.67 21.71
CA SER A 450 -7.02 2.81 22.42
C SER A 450 -5.54 2.91 22.11
N PHE A 451 -5.06 4.12 21.86
CA PHE A 451 -3.66 4.36 21.59
C PHE A 451 -3.07 5.35 22.59
N ALA A 452 -2.16 4.85 23.42
CA ALA A 452 -1.32 5.66 24.29
C ALA A 452 -0.07 6.07 23.52
N LYS A 453 -0.19 7.14 22.74
CA LYS A 453 0.79 7.55 21.72
C LYS A 453 2.13 7.92 22.31
N ASN A 454 2.12 8.63 23.44
CA ASN A 454 3.34 8.98 24.18
C ASN A 454 4.11 7.75 24.69
N LYS A 455 3.43 6.62 24.88
CA LYS A 455 4.05 5.34 25.26
C LYS A 455 4.17 4.34 24.10
N GLN A 456 3.64 4.68 22.91
CA GLN A 456 3.59 3.81 21.73
C GLN A 456 2.86 2.48 21.97
N ILE A 457 1.86 2.47 22.85
CA ILE A 457 1.11 1.26 23.20
C ILE A 457 -0.28 1.32 22.59
N LEU A 458 -0.60 0.32 21.78
CA LEU A 458 -1.91 0.12 21.17
C LEU A 458 -2.66 -0.98 21.93
N HIS A 459 -3.87 -0.66 22.36
CA HIS A 459 -4.75 -1.52 23.13
C HIS A 459 -6.00 -1.86 22.32
N TYR A 460 -6.52 -3.06 22.54
CA TYR A 460 -7.89 -3.44 22.23
C TYR A 460 -8.57 -3.79 23.54
N ASN A 461 -9.54 -2.98 23.93
CA ASN A 461 -10.11 -2.99 25.26
C ASN A 461 -8.97 -2.88 26.29
N ASP A 462 -8.86 -3.81 27.24
CA ASP A 462 -7.77 -3.86 28.21
C ASP A 462 -6.53 -4.63 27.73
N THR A 463 -6.56 -5.23 26.53
CA THR A 463 -5.47 -6.08 26.02
C THR A 463 -4.50 -5.29 25.17
N LYS A 464 -3.19 -5.38 25.47
CA LYS A 464 -2.14 -4.78 24.64
C LYS A 464 -1.97 -5.56 23.34
N ILE A 465 -2.14 -4.89 22.21
CA ILE A 465 -1.93 -5.44 20.86
C ILE A 465 -0.48 -5.24 20.43
N ALA A 466 0.05 -4.03 20.66
CA ALA A 466 1.40 -3.62 20.27
C ALA A 466 1.98 -2.64 21.29
N THR A 467 3.31 -2.65 21.45
CA THR A 467 4.06 -1.80 22.40
C THR A 467 5.07 -0.89 21.71
N ASP A 468 5.05 -0.86 20.38
CA ASP A 468 5.96 -0.13 19.50
C ASP A 468 5.19 0.55 18.34
N ALA A 469 3.90 0.79 18.55
CA ALA A 469 3.02 1.40 17.55
C ALA A 469 3.27 2.92 17.47
N SER A 470 3.43 3.44 16.25
CA SER A 470 3.65 4.88 15.99
C SER A 470 2.41 5.62 15.51
N SER A 471 1.46 4.91 14.90
CA SER A 471 0.15 5.41 14.47
C SER A 471 -0.77 4.24 14.18
N TYR A 472 -2.08 4.46 14.14
CA TYR A 472 -3.04 3.44 13.73
C TYR A 472 -4.18 4.04 12.89
N TYR A 473 -4.97 3.18 12.27
CA TYR A 473 -6.18 3.53 11.55
C TYR A 473 -7.16 2.34 11.58
N VAL A 474 -8.43 2.61 11.86
CA VAL A 474 -9.49 1.58 11.89
C VAL A 474 -10.33 1.68 10.63
N THR A 475 -10.51 0.55 9.95
CA THR A 475 -11.44 0.39 8.83
C THR A 475 -12.60 -0.52 9.24
N ALA A 476 -13.61 -0.66 8.38
CA ALA A 476 -14.76 -1.54 8.66
C ALA A 476 -14.39 -3.01 8.94
N LYS A 477 -13.28 -3.51 8.37
CA LYS A 477 -12.86 -4.93 8.45
C LYS A 477 -11.50 -5.13 9.14
N PHE A 478 -10.65 -4.09 9.20
CA PHE A 478 -9.26 -4.22 9.62
C PHE A 478 -8.82 -3.07 10.53
N LEU A 479 -7.95 -3.41 11.48
CA LEU A 479 -7.10 -2.46 12.19
C LEU A 479 -5.73 -2.45 11.50
N ALA A 480 -5.30 -1.26 11.08
CA ALA A 480 -3.96 -1.03 10.56
C ALA A 480 -3.15 -0.25 11.58
N PHE A 481 -1.88 -0.59 11.77
CA PHE A 481 -0.97 0.20 12.58
C PHE A 481 0.45 0.17 12.05
N THR A 482 1.19 1.25 12.30
CA THR A 482 2.61 1.35 11.95
C THR A 482 3.46 1.12 13.17
N THR A 483 4.64 0.57 12.93
CA THR A 483 5.78 0.56 13.84
C THR A 483 6.90 1.38 13.18
N LEU A 484 8.09 1.39 13.76
CA LEU A 484 9.24 2.14 13.24
C LEU A 484 9.54 1.90 11.75
N ASN A 485 9.29 0.71 11.19
CA ASN A 485 9.57 0.40 9.78
C ASN A 485 8.59 -0.60 9.13
N GLN A 486 7.47 -0.92 9.78
CA GLN A 486 6.46 -1.83 9.23
C GLN A 486 5.06 -1.25 9.37
N LEU A 487 4.22 -1.53 8.36
CA LEU A 487 2.77 -1.43 8.41
C LEU A 487 2.20 -2.84 8.64
N LYS A 488 1.31 -2.97 9.62
CA LYS A 488 0.72 -4.24 10.04
C LYS A 488 -0.80 -4.16 10.01
N PHE A 489 -1.45 -5.27 9.68
CA PHE A 489 -2.91 -5.37 9.66
C PHE A 489 -3.39 -6.55 10.50
N ILE A 490 -4.48 -6.29 11.20
CA ILE A 490 -5.23 -7.25 12.01
C ILE A 490 -6.67 -7.26 11.49
N LYS A 491 -7.26 -8.44 11.32
CA LYS A 491 -8.67 -8.55 10.98
C LYS A 491 -9.52 -8.36 12.22
N LEU A 492 -10.51 -7.49 12.12
CA LEU A 492 -11.46 -7.22 13.19
C LEU A 492 -12.58 -8.28 13.12
N HIS A 493 -12.68 -9.10 14.15
CA HIS A 493 -13.83 -9.97 14.37
C HIS A 493 -14.65 -9.45 15.54
N SER A 494 -15.95 -9.78 15.57
CA SER A 494 -16.92 -9.21 16.50
C SER A 494 -16.52 -9.34 17.98
N ASN A 495 -15.78 -10.39 18.34
CA ASN A 495 -15.47 -10.71 19.75
C ASN A 495 -13.99 -11.00 20.05
N ASN A 496 -13.09 -10.98 19.05
CA ASN A 496 -11.67 -11.27 19.26
C ASN A 496 -10.80 -10.58 18.21
N ILE A 497 -9.63 -10.14 18.63
CA ILE A 497 -8.58 -9.73 17.70
C ILE A 497 -7.83 -10.97 17.20
N SER A 498 -7.68 -11.05 15.88
CA SER A 498 -6.88 -12.07 15.21
C SER A 498 -5.38 -11.79 15.33
N LYS A 499 -4.54 -12.79 15.01
CA LYS A 499 -3.10 -12.57 14.77
C LYS A 499 -2.90 -11.53 13.67
N ILE A 500 -1.72 -10.92 13.60
CA ILE A 500 -1.35 -10.09 12.45
C ILE A 500 -1.45 -10.95 11.18
N ILE A 501 -2.26 -10.53 10.21
CA ILE A 501 -2.55 -11.28 8.98
C ILE A 501 -1.80 -10.75 7.75
N TYR A 502 -1.22 -9.55 7.87
CA TYR A 502 -0.44 -8.94 6.80
C TYR A 502 0.56 -7.95 7.38
N GLU A 503 1.79 -8.02 6.88
CA GLU A 503 2.85 -7.08 7.20
C GLU A 503 3.52 -6.57 5.92
N ARG A 504 3.96 -5.31 5.95
CA ARG A 504 4.70 -4.69 4.86
C ARG A 504 5.77 -3.75 5.41
N ARG A 505 6.97 -3.77 4.84
CA ARG A 505 8.01 -2.78 5.15
C ARG A 505 7.63 -1.41 4.58
N ILE A 506 7.85 -0.37 5.37
CA ILE A 506 7.64 1.04 5.02
C ILE A 506 8.91 1.84 5.33
N GLU A 507 9.01 3.07 4.81
CA GLU A 507 10.10 3.98 5.19
C GLU A 507 10.09 4.20 6.72
N ARG A 508 11.29 4.37 7.29
CA ARG A 508 11.44 4.44 8.74
C ARG A 508 10.73 5.67 9.30
N GLY A 509 9.86 5.48 10.28
CA GLY A 509 9.12 6.54 10.99
C GLY A 509 7.90 7.07 10.26
N SER A 510 7.47 6.44 9.15
CA SER A 510 6.24 6.83 8.46
C SER A 510 5.01 6.59 9.33
N LYS A 511 4.10 7.56 9.37
CA LYS A 511 2.84 7.49 10.10
C LYS A 511 1.66 7.37 9.13
N LEU A 512 0.61 6.66 9.54
CA LEU A 512 -0.67 6.59 8.83
C LEU A 512 -1.37 7.95 8.89
N VAL A 513 -1.85 8.39 7.74
CA VAL A 513 -2.74 9.55 7.64
C VAL A 513 -4.18 9.08 7.49
N LEU A 514 -4.44 8.19 6.52
CA LEU A 514 -5.75 7.60 6.31
C LEU A 514 -5.67 6.33 5.45
N ILE A 515 -6.74 5.53 5.48
CA ILE A 515 -7.01 4.47 4.51
C ILE A 515 -8.36 4.79 3.87
N VAL A 516 -8.38 4.93 2.55
CA VAL A 516 -9.59 5.33 1.81
C VAL A 516 -10.61 4.19 1.84
N SER A 517 -11.83 4.46 2.32
CA SER A 517 -12.91 3.48 2.39
C SER A 517 -13.24 2.87 1.02
N ASN A 518 -13.45 1.56 0.96
CA ASN A 518 -13.68 0.77 -0.26
C ASN A 518 -12.61 0.93 -1.36
N ASP A 519 -11.41 1.38 -0.99
CA ASP A 519 -10.23 1.45 -1.85
C ASP A 519 -9.05 0.79 -1.12
N SER A 520 -8.05 0.35 -1.89
CA SER A 520 -6.78 -0.15 -1.37
C SER A 520 -5.80 0.97 -1.02
N LYS A 521 -6.09 2.21 -1.43
CA LYS A 521 -5.24 3.38 -1.22
C LYS A 521 -5.02 3.67 0.27
N THR A 522 -3.78 3.55 0.72
CA THR A 522 -3.31 3.88 2.07
C THR A 522 -2.33 5.04 1.99
N VAL A 523 -2.60 6.12 2.71
CA VAL A 523 -1.78 7.34 2.71
C VAL A 523 -0.91 7.37 3.96
N LEU A 524 0.40 7.46 3.75
CA LEU A 524 1.41 7.59 4.78
C LEU A 524 2.07 8.97 4.70
N GLN A 525 2.48 9.51 5.84
CA GLN A 525 3.34 10.68 5.92
C GLN A 525 4.71 10.30 6.48
N LEU A 526 5.76 10.61 5.73
CA LEU A 526 7.14 10.39 6.10
C LEU A 526 7.58 11.39 7.19
N PRO A 527 8.61 11.10 8.01
CA PRO A 527 9.11 12.04 9.02
C PRO A 527 9.56 13.39 8.45
N ARG A 528 10.01 13.38 7.18
CA ARG A 528 10.39 14.59 6.44
C ARG A 528 9.20 15.43 5.98
N GLY A 529 7.98 14.90 6.06
CA GLY A 529 6.71 15.55 5.75
C GLY A 529 6.07 15.16 4.42
N ASN A 530 6.84 14.56 3.50
CA ASN A 530 6.34 14.04 2.23
C ASN A 530 5.27 12.96 2.43
N LEU A 531 4.32 12.88 1.51
CA LEU A 531 3.34 11.79 1.48
C LEU A 531 3.85 10.62 0.63
N GLU A 532 3.54 9.41 1.06
CA GLU A 532 3.71 8.18 0.31
C GLU A 532 2.37 7.46 0.25
N VAL A 533 1.94 7.09 -0.96
CA VAL A 533 0.68 6.37 -1.15
C VAL A 533 0.99 4.96 -1.62
N ILE A 534 0.49 3.98 -0.88
CA ILE A 534 0.69 2.56 -1.15
C ILE A 534 -0.65 1.85 -1.27
N HIS A 535 -0.63 0.69 -1.91
CA HIS A 535 -1.77 -0.22 -2.03
C HIS A 535 -1.42 -1.56 -1.36
N PRO A 536 -1.66 -1.71 -0.04
CA PRO A 536 -1.42 -2.96 0.67
C PRO A 536 -2.18 -4.12 0.01
N ARG A 537 -1.48 -5.21 -0.28
CA ARG A 537 -2.04 -6.33 -1.07
C ARG A 537 -3.29 -6.91 -0.39
N LEU A 538 -3.33 -6.96 0.94
CA LEU A 538 -4.49 -7.38 1.73
C LEU A 538 -5.78 -6.62 1.33
N LEU A 539 -5.73 -5.28 1.30
CA LEU A 539 -6.90 -4.46 1.00
C LEU A 539 -7.37 -4.67 -0.44
N SER A 540 -6.42 -4.79 -1.38
CA SER A 540 -6.74 -5.08 -2.78
C SER A 540 -7.40 -6.45 -2.94
N LEU A 541 -6.93 -7.47 -2.24
CA LEU A 541 -7.52 -8.80 -2.32
C LEU A 541 -8.92 -8.85 -1.69
N ASP A 542 -9.16 -8.11 -0.61
CA ASP A 542 -10.48 -7.98 0.00
C ASP A 542 -11.49 -7.34 -0.98
N ILE A 543 -11.11 -6.25 -1.65
CA ILE A 543 -11.95 -5.59 -2.66
C ILE A 543 -12.18 -6.49 -3.89
N ILE A 544 -11.15 -7.20 -4.36
CA ILE A 544 -11.30 -8.21 -5.43
C ILE A 544 -12.32 -9.27 -5.00
N GLY A 545 -12.21 -9.79 -3.77
CA GLY A 545 -13.15 -10.78 -3.25
C GLY A 545 -14.60 -10.29 -3.27
N ASP A 546 -14.82 -9.01 -2.93
CA ASP A 546 -16.15 -8.39 -3.01
C ASP A 546 -16.63 -8.21 -4.47
N TYR A 547 -15.74 -7.85 -5.41
CA TYR A 547 -16.09 -7.80 -6.84
C TYR A 547 -16.43 -9.17 -7.43
N LEU A 548 -15.68 -10.22 -7.08
CA LEU A 548 -15.95 -11.59 -7.54
C LEU A 548 -17.28 -12.09 -6.98
N ARG A 549 -17.57 -11.85 -5.70
CA ARG A 549 -18.86 -12.20 -5.08
C ARG A 549 -20.04 -11.50 -5.74
N LEU A 550 -19.86 -10.25 -6.18
CA LEU A 550 -20.87 -9.45 -6.88
C LEU A 550 -20.90 -9.66 -8.40
N ARG A 551 -20.15 -10.65 -8.94
CA ARG A 551 -20.03 -10.93 -10.39
C ARG A 551 -19.55 -9.75 -11.24
N LYS A 552 -18.74 -8.85 -10.66
CA LYS A 552 -18.13 -7.69 -11.33
C LYS A 552 -16.73 -8.06 -11.84
N TYR A 553 -16.66 -9.03 -12.74
CA TYR A 553 -15.40 -9.61 -13.22
C TYR A 553 -14.50 -8.60 -13.92
N SER A 554 -15.05 -7.70 -14.73
CA SER A 554 -14.32 -6.64 -15.44
C SER A 554 -13.57 -5.70 -14.49
N LYS A 555 -14.23 -5.32 -13.38
CA LYS A 555 -13.61 -4.48 -12.33
C LYS A 555 -12.53 -5.24 -11.56
N ALA A 556 -12.79 -6.51 -11.23
CA ALA A 556 -11.78 -7.37 -10.60
C ALA A 556 -10.55 -7.52 -11.50
N PHE A 557 -10.75 -7.83 -12.78
CA PHE A 557 -9.68 -8.02 -13.77
C PHE A 557 -8.83 -6.76 -13.99
N ASP A 558 -9.48 -5.59 -14.10
CA ASP A 558 -8.74 -4.33 -14.20
C ASP A 558 -7.86 -4.09 -12.97
N MET A 559 -8.35 -4.43 -11.78
CA MET A 559 -7.55 -4.33 -10.56
C MET A 559 -6.39 -5.35 -10.51
N PHE A 560 -6.63 -6.60 -10.92
CA PHE A 560 -5.57 -7.60 -11.08
C PHE A 560 -4.43 -7.07 -11.95
N ARG A 561 -4.76 -6.51 -13.11
CA ARG A 561 -3.80 -5.97 -14.09
C ARG A 561 -3.09 -4.72 -13.58
N LYS A 562 -3.81 -3.73 -13.06
CA LYS A 562 -3.24 -2.46 -12.58
C LYS A 562 -2.28 -2.68 -11.41
N GLN A 563 -2.62 -3.60 -10.50
CA GLN A 563 -1.84 -3.85 -9.30
C GLN A 563 -0.89 -5.05 -9.41
N ARG A 564 -0.80 -5.67 -10.60
CA ARG A 564 0.04 -6.86 -10.88
C ARG A 564 -0.18 -7.96 -9.84
N ILE A 565 -1.44 -8.33 -9.67
CA ILE A 565 -1.88 -9.46 -8.86
C ILE A 565 -1.96 -10.67 -9.81
N ASN A 566 -1.43 -11.82 -9.37
CA ASN A 566 -1.45 -13.05 -10.16
C ASN A 566 -2.90 -13.40 -10.58
N LEU A 567 -3.12 -13.54 -11.89
CA LEU A 567 -4.44 -13.73 -12.49
C LEU A 567 -5.07 -15.07 -12.16
N ASN A 568 -4.27 -16.07 -11.78
CA ASN A 568 -4.77 -17.37 -11.33
C ASN A 568 -5.72 -17.23 -10.13
N LEU A 569 -5.57 -16.18 -9.31
CA LEU A 569 -6.45 -15.93 -8.18
C LEU A 569 -7.91 -15.70 -8.60
N LEU A 570 -8.18 -15.24 -9.82
CA LEU A 570 -9.53 -15.12 -10.36
C LEU A 570 -10.30 -16.46 -10.27
N ILE A 571 -9.57 -17.56 -10.50
CA ILE A 571 -10.07 -18.92 -10.47
C ILE A 571 -9.92 -19.47 -9.05
N ASP A 572 -8.72 -19.36 -8.49
CA ASP A 572 -8.36 -20.00 -7.21
C ASP A 572 -9.10 -19.41 -6.00
N HIS A 573 -9.63 -18.19 -6.12
CA HIS A 573 -10.46 -17.59 -5.09
C HIS A 573 -11.65 -18.49 -4.70
N ASN A 574 -12.31 -19.05 -5.72
CA ASN A 574 -13.37 -20.04 -5.58
C ASN A 574 -13.58 -20.77 -6.94
N PRO A 575 -12.84 -21.86 -7.19
CA PRO A 575 -12.89 -22.56 -8.48
C PRO A 575 -14.30 -23.02 -8.86
N GLU A 576 -15.08 -23.52 -7.90
CA GLU A 576 -16.46 -23.95 -8.13
C GLU A 576 -17.34 -22.78 -8.62
N SER A 577 -17.31 -21.65 -7.91
CA SER A 577 -18.11 -20.48 -8.29
C SER A 577 -17.70 -19.90 -9.63
N PHE A 578 -16.38 -19.79 -9.91
CA PHE A 578 -15.88 -19.26 -11.17
C PHE A 578 -16.33 -20.11 -12.36
N LEU A 579 -16.24 -21.43 -12.25
CA LEU A 579 -16.63 -22.33 -13.33
C LEU A 579 -18.14 -22.33 -13.60
N ASN A 580 -18.95 -22.19 -12.55
CA ASN A 580 -20.40 -22.01 -12.69
C ASN A 580 -20.76 -20.68 -13.35
N ASP A 581 -19.99 -19.63 -13.09
CA ASP A 581 -20.20 -18.28 -13.63
C ASP A 581 -19.37 -18.01 -14.91
N LEU A 582 -18.75 -19.03 -15.52
CA LEU A 582 -17.80 -18.85 -16.62
C LEU A 582 -18.39 -18.08 -17.82
N GLN A 583 -19.67 -18.32 -18.14
CA GLN A 583 -20.36 -17.56 -19.19
C GLN A 583 -20.45 -16.07 -18.86
N TYR A 584 -20.88 -15.73 -17.63
CA TYR A 584 -20.93 -14.34 -17.17
C TYR A 584 -19.56 -13.67 -17.19
N PHE A 585 -18.51 -14.40 -16.82
CA PHE A 585 -17.14 -13.89 -16.88
C PHE A 585 -16.73 -13.49 -18.30
N ILE A 586 -17.00 -14.34 -19.29
CA ILE A 586 -16.65 -14.08 -20.69
C ILE A 586 -17.43 -12.89 -21.23
N ASP A 587 -18.73 -12.82 -20.92
CA ASP A 587 -19.61 -11.72 -21.36
C ASP A 587 -19.22 -10.37 -20.74
N ASP A 588 -18.81 -10.35 -19.45
CA ASP A 588 -18.43 -9.11 -18.75
C ASP A 588 -17.05 -8.57 -19.16
N ILE A 589 -16.11 -9.45 -19.53
CA ILE A 589 -14.77 -9.03 -19.98
C ILE A 589 -14.81 -8.50 -21.42
N ASP A 590 -15.49 -9.20 -22.33
CA ASP A 590 -15.66 -8.95 -23.78
C ASP A 590 -14.37 -8.68 -24.61
N ASN A 591 -13.22 -8.59 -23.95
CA ASN A 591 -11.90 -8.28 -24.50
C ASN A 591 -11.06 -9.55 -24.65
N THR A 592 -10.85 -9.97 -25.90
CA THR A 592 -10.08 -11.18 -26.25
C THR A 592 -8.64 -11.15 -25.74
N ASN A 593 -8.00 -9.99 -25.69
CA ASN A 593 -6.64 -9.85 -25.19
C ASN A 593 -6.55 -10.13 -23.68
N TRP A 594 -7.57 -9.76 -22.91
CA TRP A 594 -7.61 -10.04 -21.48
C TRP A 594 -7.86 -11.52 -21.21
N LEU A 595 -8.70 -12.16 -22.01
CA LEU A 595 -8.87 -13.61 -21.96
C LEU A 595 -7.56 -14.34 -22.31
N ASN A 596 -6.88 -13.94 -23.38
CA ASN A 596 -5.56 -14.49 -23.75
C ASN A 596 -4.54 -14.32 -22.63
N LEU A 597 -4.52 -13.16 -21.97
CA LEU A 597 -3.64 -12.90 -20.83
C LEU A 597 -3.92 -13.85 -19.66
N LEU A 598 -5.19 -14.04 -19.28
CA LEU A 598 -5.56 -14.99 -18.23
C LEU A 598 -5.16 -16.42 -18.61
N LEU A 599 -5.54 -16.86 -19.80
CA LEU A 599 -5.33 -18.24 -20.25
C LEU A 599 -3.84 -18.56 -20.38
N SER A 600 -3.05 -17.62 -20.91
CA SER A 600 -1.60 -17.79 -21.03
C SER A 600 -0.87 -17.79 -19.69
N ASP A 601 -1.41 -17.14 -18.65
CA ASP A 601 -0.84 -17.10 -17.29
C ASP A 601 -1.29 -18.28 -16.41
N LEU A 602 -2.22 -19.14 -16.87
CA LEU A 602 -2.68 -20.30 -16.10
C LEU A 602 -1.54 -21.21 -15.66
N GLN A 603 -1.58 -21.62 -14.40
CA GLN A 603 -0.62 -22.53 -13.75
C GLN A 603 -1.37 -23.65 -13.00
N ASN A 604 -0.76 -24.83 -12.94
CA ASN A 604 -1.21 -25.97 -12.11
C ASN A 604 -0.78 -25.76 -10.65
N GLU A 605 -1.12 -24.60 -10.10
CA GLU A 605 -0.83 -24.19 -8.73
C GLU A 605 -2.06 -23.44 -8.20
N ASP A 606 -2.31 -23.56 -6.90
CA ASP A 606 -3.31 -22.76 -6.19
C ASP A 606 -2.61 -21.61 -5.45
N VAL A 607 -2.76 -20.40 -5.97
CA VAL A 607 -2.09 -19.22 -5.41
C VAL A 607 -2.66 -18.78 -4.05
N THR A 608 -3.84 -19.28 -3.65
CA THR A 608 -4.41 -19.05 -2.31
C THR A 608 -3.68 -19.86 -1.23
N LYS A 609 -3.00 -20.95 -1.60
CA LYS A 609 -2.22 -21.80 -0.68
C LYS A 609 -0.74 -21.50 -0.70
N THR A 610 -0.26 -20.74 -1.67
CA THR A 610 1.15 -20.36 -1.80
C THR A 610 1.33 -18.86 -1.59
N MET A 611 1.28 -18.06 -2.66
CA MET A 611 1.60 -16.63 -2.65
C MET A 611 0.72 -15.80 -1.71
N TYR A 612 -0.56 -16.18 -1.55
CA TYR A 612 -1.53 -15.46 -0.74
C TYR A 612 -1.99 -16.22 0.51
N ALA A 613 -1.23 -17.24 0.93
CA ALA A 613 -1.58 -18.12 2.05
C ALA A 613 -1.95 -17.35 3.33
N ASP A 614 -1.14 -16.38 3.76
CA ASP A 614 -1.39 -15.63 5.01
C ASP A 614 -2.73 -14.88 5.01
N ILE A 615 -3.18 -14.45 3.82
CA ILE A 615 -4.44 -13.71 3.64
C ILE A 615 -5.63 -14.68 3.51
N TYR A 616 -5.41 -15.85 2.92
CA TYR A 616 -6.44 -16.85 2.65
C TYR A 616 -6.53 -17.99 3.67
N ASP A 617 -5.67 -18.01 4.69
CA ASP A 617 -5.59 -19.03 5.77
C ASP A 617 -6.97 -19.29 6.42
N HIS A 618 -7.81 -18.26 6.49
CA HIS A 618 -9.12 -18.27 7.14
C HIS A 618 -10.31 -18.25 6.16
N ILE A 619 -10.06 -18.39 4.85
CA ILE A 619 -11.07 -18.41 3.80
C ILE A 619 -11.10 -19.81 3.21
N GLU A 620 -12.25 -20.48 3.28
CA GLU A 620 -12.43 -21.80 2.66
C GLU A 620 -12.69 -21.67 1.15
N GLN A 621 -11.81 -22.27 0.34
CA GLN A 621 -12.01 -22.44 -1.09
C GLN A 621 -12.88 -23.67 -1.36
N LYS A 622 -13.71 -23.60 -2.40
CA LYS A 622 -14.54 -24.72 -2.85
C LYS A 622 -14.12 -25.18 -4.25
N TYR A 623 -14.05 -26.49 -4.43
CA TYR A 623 -13.57 -27.14 -5.65
C TYR A 623 -14.65 -28.04 -6.24
N PRO A 624 -14.80 -28.08 -7.57
CA PRO A 624 -15.70 -29.03 -8.23
C PRO A 624 -15.32 -30.50 -8.00
N GLU A 625 -16.31 -31.39 -8.08
CA GLU A 625 -16.08 -32.84 -8.11
C GLU A 625 -15.22 -33.19 -9.36
N ASN A 626 -14.06 -33.82 -9.16
CA ASN A 626 -13.02 -34.13 -10.16
C ASN A 626 -12.02 -33.01 -10.50
N TYR A 627 -12.04 -31.89 -9.79
CA TYR A 627 -11.02 -30.86 -9.94
C TYR A 627 -9.75 -31.20 -9.14
N VAL A 628 -8.62 -31.35 -9.83
CA VAL A 628 -7.30 -31.60 -9.22
C VAL A 628 -6.35 -30.49 -9.67
N ILE A 629 -5.63 -29.89 -8.72
CA ILE A 629 -4.73 -28.74 -8.98
C ILE A 629 -3.67 -29.06 -10.04
N ASP A 630 -3.07 -30.26 -9.99
CA ASP A 630 -2.09 -30.72 -10.98
C ASP A 630 -2.65 -30.80 -12.41
N ASN A 631 -3.98 -30.83 -12.56
CA ASN A 631 -4.69 -30.88 -13.84
C ASN A 631 -5.56 -29.63 -14.08
N LYS A 632 -5.37 -28.56 -13.29
CA LYS A 632 -6.15 -27.30 -13.36
C LYS A 632 -6.16 -26.71 -14.76
N ILE A 633 -5.00 -26.60 -15.42
CA ILE A 633 -4.88 -26.03 -16.78
C ILE A 633 -5.80 -26.78 -17.74
N ASN A 634 -5.72 -28.11 -17.77
CA ASN A 634 -6.53 -28.91 -18.68
C ASN A 634 -8.02 -28.76 -18.39
N TYR A 635 -8.41 -28.83 -17.11
CA TYR A 635 -9.82 -28.73 -16.70
C TYR A 635 -10.44 -27.38 -17.07
N VAL A 636 -9.76 -26.27 -16.76
CA VAL A 636 -10.23 -24.92 -17.07
C VAL A 636 -10.28 -24.70 -18.58
N CYS A 637 -9.20 -25.06 -19.30
CA CYS A 637 -9.16 -24.89 -20.74
C CYS A 637 -10.23 -25.72 -21.47
N ASP A 638 -10.57 -26.93 -21.00
CA ASP A 638 -11.65 -27.73 -21.58
C ASP A 638 -13.01 -27.05 -21.45
N LYS A 639 -13.32 -26.47 -20.28
CA LYS A 639 -14.56 -25.73 -20.07
C LYS A 639 -14.65 -24.45 -20.89
N VAL A 640 -13.54 -23.73 -21.03
CA VAL A 640 -13.46 -22.56 -21.90
C VAL A 640 -13.63 -22.95 -23.37
N ILE A 641 -12.99 -24.03 -23.83
CA ILE A 641 -13.15 -24.53 -25.21
C ILE A 641 -14.59 -24.96 -25.48
N GLU A 642 -15.21 -25.70 -24.56
CA GLU A 642 -16.61 -26.17 -24.68
C GLU A 642 -17.57 -25.00 -24.94
N LEU A 643 -17.32 -23.87 -24.28
CA LEU A 643 -18.15 -22.66 -24.35
C LEU A 643 -17.87 -21.79 -25.58
N LEU A 644 -16.60 -21.69 -26.00
CA LEU A 644 -16.17 -20.74 -27.03
C LEU A 644 -16.06 -21.32 -28.44
N LYS A 645 -16.05 -22.65 -28.61
CA LYS A 645 -15.78 -23.34 -29.89
C LYS A 645 -16.65 -22.90 -31.07
N ASP A 646 -17.87 -22.44 -30.81
CA ASP A 646 -18.86 -22.10 -31.86
C ASP A 646 -18.80 -20.61 -32.26
N ASN A 647 -17.93 -19.80 -31.65
CA ASN A 647 -17.85 -18.37 -31.88
C ASN A 647 -16.49 -17.92 -32.42
N ASN A 648 -16.48 -17.49 -33.69
CA ASN A 648 -15.28 -17.03 -34.41
C ASN A 648 -14.61 -15.78 -33.78
N LYS A 649 -15.27 -15.04 -32.88
CA LYS A 649 -14.65 -13.93 -32.14
C LYS A 649 -13.51 -14.43 -31.24
N PHE A 650 -13.58 -15.67 -30.75
CA PHE A 650 -12.69 -16.19 -29.71
C PHE A 650 -11.64 -17.17 -30.22
N ILE A 651 -11.27 -17.09 -31.51
CA ILE A 651 -10.26 -17.96 -32.12
C ILE A 651 -8.91 -17.88 -31.38
N GLU A 652 -8.44 -16.68 -31.03
CA GLU A 652 -7.17 -16.52 -30.29
C GLU A 652 -7.21 -17.13 -28.88
N PRO A 653 -8.24 -16.91 -28.05
CA PRO A 653 -8.42 -17.64 -26.79
C PRO A 653 -8.44 -19.16 -26.93
N LEU A 654 -9.12 -19.68 -27.96
CA LEU A 654 -9.15 -21.12 -28.25
C LEU A 654 -7.75 -21.66 -28.57
N ILE A 655 -6.99 -20.94 -29.40
CA ILE A 655 -5.59 -21.27 -29.71
C ILE A 655 -4.76 -21.28 -28.43
N THR A 656 -4.93 -20.29 -27.56
CA THR A 656 -4.23 -20.19 -26.27
C THR A 656 -4.55 -21.40 -25.38
N CYS A 657 -5.82 -21.82 -25.29
CA CYS A 657 -6.20 -23.01 -24.56
C CYS A 657 -5.52 -24.27 -25.10
N TYR A 658 -5.55 -24.50 -26.42
CA TYR A 658 -4.90 -25.67 -27.01
C TYR A 658 -3.38 -25.66 -26.83
N TRP A 659 -2.74 -24.50 -26.95
CA TRP A 659 -1.32 -24.33 -26.68
C TRP A 659 -0.97 -24.63 -25.21
N LYS A 660 -1.71 -24.06 -24.25
CA LYS A 660 -1.48 -24.30 -22.81
C LYS A 660 -1.70 -25.76 -22.41
N LYS A 661 -2.60 -26.46 -23.11
CA LYS A 661 -2.80 -27.91 -22.99
C LYS A 661 -1.72 -28.76 -23.70
N CYS A 662 -0.71 -28.15 -24.30
CA CYS A 662 0.32 -28.81 -25.12
C CYS A 662 -0.28 -29.60 -26.31
N ASN A 663 -1.39 -29.13 -26.89
CA ASN A 663 -2.07 -29.77 -28.02
C ASN A 663 -2.06 -28.88 -29.27
N LEU A 664 -0.87 -28.75 -29.87
CA LEU A 664 -0.65 -27.94 -31.07
C LEU A 664 -1.38 -28.47 -32.31
N GLU A 665 -1.61 -29.78 -32.40
CA GLU A 665 -2.33 -30.41 -33.52
C GLU A 665 -3.76 -29.87 -33.62
N LYS A 666 -4.49 -29.77 -32.50
CA LYS A 666 -5.84 -29.18 -32.48
C LYS A 666 -5.84 -27.66 -32.75
N ALA A 667 -4.82 -26.94 -32.28
CA ALA A 667 -4.70 -25.51 -32.56
C ALA A 667 -4.53 -25.26 -34.07
N LEU A 668 -3.65 -26.03 -34.72
CA LEU A 668 -3.45 -25.97 -36.18
C LEU A 668 -4.67 -26.45 -36.96
N GLU A 669 -5.36 -27.49 -36.48
CA GLU A 669 -6.61 -27.97 -37.08
C GLU A 669 -7.68 -26.86 -37.09
N LEU A 670 -7.85 -26.14 -35.98
CA LEU A 670 -8.77 -25.01 -35.90
C LEU A 670 -8.42 -23.93 -36.93
N ILE A 671 -7.15 -23.50 -36.98
CA ILE A 671 -6.67 -22.50 -37.94
C ILE A 671 -6.86 -22.97 -39.39
N TRP A 672 -6.62 -24.25 -39.65
CA TRP A 672 -6.72 -24.82 -40.99
C TRP A 672 -8.17 -24.95 -41.48
N ASN A 673 -9.09 -25.34 -40.61
CA ASN A 673 -10.51 -25.38 -40.90
C ASN A 673 -11.06 -23.98 -41.18
N LEU A 674 -10.61 -22.97 -40.42
CA LEU A 674 -10.91 -21.57 -40.71
C LEU A 674 -10.44 -21.19 -42.12
N ARG A 675 -9.18 -21.47 -42.48
CA ARG A 675 -8.66 -21.17 -43.82
C ARG A 675 -9.44 -21.86 -44.96
N LYS A 676 -9.86 -23.12 -44.76
CA LYS A 676 -10.69 -23.85 -45.71
C LYS A 676 -12.05 -23.18 -45.91
N SER A 677 -12.66 -22.65 -44.84
CA SER A 677 -13.91 -21.91 -44.91
C SER A 677 -13.77 -20.51 -45.53
N GLU A 678 -12.62 -19.84 -45.34
CA GLU A 678 -12.33 -18.53 -45.92
C GLU A 678 -12.20 -18.55 -47.43
N ALA A 679 -11.67 -19.63 -47.99
CA ALA A 679 -11.60 -19.87 -49.44
C ALA A 679 -13.00 -19.89 -50.10
N GLN A 680 -14.07 -20.02 -49.32
CA GLN A 680 -15.46 -20.00 -49.78
C GLN A 680 -16.18 -18.67 -49.54
N ASN A 681 -15.77 -17.87 -48.53
CA ASN A 681 -16.55 -16.72 -48.01
C ASN A 681 -15.77 -15.39 -47.88
N ASN A 682 -14.55 -15.25 -48.41
CA ASN A 682 -13.77 -13.99 -48.49
C ASN A 682 -13.43 -13.27 -47.16
N HIS A 683 -13.55 -13.93 -45.99
CA HIS A 683 -13.05 -13.39 -44.71
C HIS A 683 -11.57 -13.76 -44.50
N ALA A 684 -10.79 -12.93 -43.80
CA ALA A 684 -9.32 -13.06 -43.68
C ALA A 684 -8.82 -13.04 -42.22
N GLY A 685 -9.15 -14.08 -41.44
CA GLY A 685 -8.73 -14.27 -40.03
C GLY A 685 -7.76 -15.42 -39.79
N SER A 686 -7.60 -16.39 -40.71
CA SER A 686 -6.69 -17.54 -40.51
C SER A 686 -5.21 -17.12 -40.47
N GLU A 687 -4.84 -16.08 -41.22
CA GLU A 687 -3.47 -15.56 -41.20
C GLU A 687 -3.12 -14.83 -39.90
N SER A 688 -4.05 -14.07 -39.33
CA SER A 688 -3.83 -13.40 -38.04
C SER A 688 -3.76 -14.42 -36.91
N ALA A 689 -4.62 -15.44 -36.93
CA ALA A 689 -4.60 -16.54 -35.98
C ALA A 689 -3.28 -17.33 -36.00
N LEU A 690 -2.75 -17.62 -37.20
CA LEU A 690 -1.44 -18.27 -37.33
C LEU A 690 -0.30 -17.38 -36.84
N LYS A 691 -0.33 -16.07 -37.15
CA LYS A 691 0.65 -15.11 -36.61
C LYS A 691 0.60 -15.05 -35.09
N TYR A 692 -0.60 -15.12 -34.50
CA TYR A 692 -0.77 -15.18 -33.05
C TYR A 692 -0.11 -16.42 -32.44
N LEU A 693 -0.36 -17.61 -33.00
CA LEU A 693 0.26 -18.86 -32.54
C LEU A 693 1.80 -18.84 -32.66
N LEU A 694 2.34 -18.19 -33.70
CA LEU A 694 3.78 -18.00 -33.88
C LEU A 694 4.43 -17.10 -32.81
N TYR A 695 3.66 -16.29 -32.07
CA TYR A 695 4.20 -15.58 -30.90
C TYR A 695 4.35 -16.50 -29.66
N LEU A 696 3.64 -17.63 -29.64
CA LEU A 696 3.60 -18.55 -28.49
C LEU A 696 4.52 -19.76 -28.63
N VAL A 697 4.85 -20.15 -29.87
CA VAL A 697 5.52 -21.42 -30.21
C VAL A 697 6.67 -21.18 -31.18
N ASP A 698 7.73 -21.97 -31.06
CA ASP A 698 8.86 -21.95 -32.00
C ASP A 698 8.42 -22.33 -33.43
N VAL A 699 9.01 -21.67 -34.43
CA VAL A 699 8.70 -21.87 -35.84
C VAL A 699 8.94 -23.32 -36.29
N ASN A 700 10.05 -23.93 -35.86
CA ASN A 700 10.40 -25.28 -36.29
C ASN A 700 9.51 -26.32 -35.62
N GLU A 701 9.16 -26.12 -34.35
CA GLU A 701 8.19 -26.97 -33.65
C GLU A 701 6.84 -26.94 -34.37
N LEU A 702 6.33 -25.75 -34.68
CA LEU A 702 5.05 -25.61 -35.36
C LEU A 702 5.06 -26.21 -36.78
N TYR A 703 6.16 -26.04 -37.52
CA TYR A 703 6.36 -26.67 -38.82
C TYR A 703 6.36 -28.21 -38.72
N ASN A 704 7.06 -28.75 -37.72
CA ASN A 704 7.14 -30.21 -37.49
C ASN A 704 5.78 -30.80 -37.12
N VAL A 705 4.99 -30.10 -36.30
CA VAL A 705 3.61 -30.51 -35.98
C VAL A 705 2.75 -30.48 -37.23
N ALA A 706 2.80 -29.41 -38.03
CA ALA A 706 2.06 -29.30 -39.29
C ALA A 706 2.43 -30.44 -40.26
N LEU A 707 3.71 -30.78 -40.37
CA LEU A 707 4.18 -31.90 -41.19
C LEU A 707 3.60 -33.23 -40.69
N GLY A 708 3.55 -33.42 -39.38
CA GLY A 708 2.99 -34.61 -38.72
C GLY A 708 1.46 -34.74 -38.82
N MET A 709 0.76 -33.73 -39.34
CA MET A 709 -0.67 -33.78 -39.67
C MET A 709 -0.92 -34.24 -41.12
N TYR A 710 0.14 -34.48 -41.90
CA TYR A 710 0.13 -35.02 -43.27
C TYR A 710 -0.61 -34.18 -44.33
N ASP A 711 -1.04 -32.96 -44.01
CA ASP A 711 -1.66 -32.03 -44.96
C ASP A 711 -0.62 -31.02 -45.49
N PHE A 712 -0.18 -31.22 -46.74
CA PHE A 712 0.87 -30.39 -47.33
C PHE A 712 0.41 -28.95 -47.58
N GLY A 713 -0.90 -28.72 -47.70
CA GLY A 713 -1.46 -27.37 -47.78
C GLY A 713 -1.24 -26.62 -46.47
N LEU A 714 -1.47 -27.29 -45.33
CA LEU A 714 -1.20 -26.74 -44.01
C LEU A 714 0.31 -26.51 -43.80
N VAL A 715 1.16 -27.45 -44.19
CA VAL A 715 2.62 -27.30 -44.08
C VAL A 715 3.11 -26.09 -44.87
N LEU A 716 2.68 -25.93 -46.12
CA LEU A 716 3.03 -24.79 -46.95
C LEU A 716 2.50 -23.47 -46.36
N PHE A 717 1.31 -23.49 -45.76
CA PHE A 717 0.75 -22.33 -45.07
C PHE A 717 1.65 -21.88 -43.92
N VAL A 718 2.00 -22.81 -43.02
CA VAL A 718 2.85 -22.55 -41.86
C VAL A 718 4.24 -22.09 -42.31
N ALA A 719 4.87 -22.81 -43.25
CA ALA A 719 6.20 -22.47 -43.74
C ALA A 719 6.28 -21.08 -44.38
N THR A 720 5.30 -20.73 -45.22
CA THR A 720 5.27 -19.44 -45.90
C THR A 720 5.03 -18.29 -44.91
N LYS A 721 4.11 -18.46 -43.96
CA LYS A 721 3.75 -17.39 -43.00
C LYS A 721 4.75 -17.24 -41.87
N SER A 722 5.51 -18.29 -41.55
CA SER A 722 6.63 -18.24 -40.61
C SER A 722 7.95 -17.76 -41.24
N GLN A 723 7.97 -17.47 -42.54
CA GLN A 723 9.16 -17.02 -43.28
C GLN A 723 10.33 -18.02 -43.22
N LYS A 724 10.03 -19.32 -43.12
CA LYS A 724 11.04 -20.37 -43.23
C LYS A 724 11.66 -20.34 -44.63
N ASP A 725 12.96 -20.58 -44.76
CA ASP A 725 13.62 -20.52 -46.07
C ASP A 725 13.03 -21.59 -47.01
N PRO A 726 12.47 -21.22 -48.18
CA PRO A 726 11.98 -22.16 -49.17
C PRO A 726 12.98 -23.25 -49.57
N LYS A 727 14.29 -22.97 -49.52
CA LYS A 727 15.33 -23.96 -49.80
C LYS A 727 15.42 -25.07 -48.75
N GLU A 728 14.98 -24.82 -47.52
CA GLU A 728 15.00 -25.83 -46.45
C GLU A 728 13.86 -26.84 -46.58
N TYR A 729 12.66 -26.40 -47.02
CA TYR A 729 11.48 -27.26 -46.98
C TYR A 729 10.95 -27.68 -48.35
N LEU A 730 11.12 -26.89 -49.42
CA LEU A 730 10.57 -27.25 -50.73
C LEU A 730 11.19 -28.51 -51.35
N PRO A 731 12.53 -28.73 -51.29
CA PRO A 731 13.11 -29.97 -51.83
C PRO A 731 12.53 -31.21 -51.16
N PHE A 732 12.45 -31.17 -49.83
CA PHE A 732 11.92 -32.27 -49.03
C PHE A 732 10.43 -32.52 -49.30
N LEU A 733 9.59 -31.48 -49.40
CA LEU A 733 8.18 -31.66 -49.76
C LEU A 733 8.00 -32.17 -51.20
N ASN A 734 8.85 -31.78 -52.13
CA ASN A 734 8.78 -32.28 -53.52
C ASN A 734 9.22 -33.73 -53.65
N GLU A 735 10.18 -34.18 -52.85
CA GLU A 735 10.53 -35.60 -52.71
C GLU A 735 9.36 -36.40 -52.15
N LEU A 736 8.76 -35.94 -51.04
CA LEU A 736 7.65 -36.64 -50.38
C LEU A 736 6.39 -36.76 -51.26
N LYS A 737 6.15 -35.84 -52.19
CA LYS A 737 5.02 -35.89 -53.13
C LYS A 737 5.11 -37.05 -54.13
N GLN A 738 6.29 -37.62 -54.34
CA GLN A 738 6.51 -38.72 -55.28
C GLN A 738 6.15 -40.08 -54.68
N TYR A 739 5.98 -40.16 -53.36
CA TYR A 739 5.69 -41.40 -52.64
C TYR A 739 4.20 -41.68 -52.51
N ASP A 740 3.87 -42.97 -52.47
CA ASP A 740 2.54 -43.47 -52.13
C ASP A 740 2.14 -43.02 -50.72
N GLU A 741 0.83 -42.92 -50.47
CA GLU A 741 0.27 -42.28 -49.27
C GLU A 741 0.84 -42.82 -47.95
N HIS A 742 0.84 -44.14 -47.75
CA HIS A 742 1.34 -44.75 -46.52
C HIS A 742 2.87 -44.65 -46.39
N TYR A 743 3.60 -44.74 -47.50
CA TYR A 743 5.06 -44.65 -47.50
C TYR A 743 5.53 -43.21 -47.23
N LYS A 744 4.79 -42.22 -47.75
CA LYS A 744 4.96 -40.79 -47.45
C LYS A 744 4.76 -40.51 -45.97
N CYS A 745 3.69 -41.00 -45.35
CA CYS A 745 3.46 -40.83 -43.91
C CYS A 745 4.56 -41.50 -43.07
N PHE A 746 5.04 -42.66 -43.49
CA PHE A 746 6.19 -43.33 -42.87
C PHE A 746 7.45 -42.47 -42.91
N LYS A 747 7.83 -41.91 -44.08
CA LYS A 747 9.01 -41.04 -44.21
C LYS A 747 8.89 -39.78 -43.36
N ILE A 748 7.69 -39.18 -43.30
CA ILE A 748 7.40 -38.04 -42.44
C ILE A 748 7.59 -38.39 -40.96
N ASP A 749 7.01 -39.50 -40.49
CA ASP A 749 7.14 -39.92 -39.10
C ASP A 749 8.59 -40.26 -38.74
N CYS A 750 9.36 -40.85 -39.66
CA CYS A 750 10.79 -41.07 -39.46
C CYS A 750 11.56 -39.76 -39.30
N PHE A 751 11.29 -38.78 -40.15
CA PHE A 751 11.88 -37.45 -40.08
C PHE A 751 11.53 -36.75 -38.75
N LEU A 752 10.29 -36.87 -38.30
CA LEU A 752 9.80 -36.33 -37.03
C LEU A 752 10.17 -37.18 -35.81
N GLN A 753 10.91 -38.28 -35.99
CA GLN A 753 11.28 -39.25 -34.96
C GLN A 753 10.07 -39.87 -34.22
N ARG A 754 8.89 -39.88 -34.85
CA ARG A 754 7.65 -40.51 -34.39
C ARG A 754 7.65 -42.01 -34.73
N PHE A 755 8.71 -42.72 -34.33
CA PHE A 755 9.00 -44.08 -34.83
C PHE A 755 7.86 -45.08 -34.58
N ASN A 756 7.13 -44.97 -33.47
CA ASN A 756 5.94 -45.81 -33.23
C ASN A 756 4.86 -45.67 -34.33
N LYS A 757 4.58 -44.44 -34.79
CA LYS A 757 3.63 -44.19 -35.90
C LYS A 757 4.23 -44.58 -37.25
N SER A 758 5.55 -44.41 -37.42
CA SER A 758 6.25 -44.85 -38.64
C SER A 758 6.04 -46.35 -38.91
N ILE A 759 6.10 -47.19 -37.86
CA ILE A 759 5.86 -48.64 -37.97
C ILE A 759 4.41 -48.96 -38.36
N GLU A 760 3.44 -48.21 -37.84
CA GLU A 760 2.03 -48.37 -38.25
C GLU A 760 1.79 -48.01 -39.71
N ASN A 761 2.51 -47.02 -40.22
CA ASN A 761 2.37 -46.53 -41.59
C ASN A 761 3.07 -47.45 -42.60
N ILE A 762 4.31 -47.88 -42.34
CA ILE A 762 5.02 -48.82 -43.23
C ILE A 762 4.39 -50.21 -43.25
N ALA A 763 3.75 -50.65 -42.17
CA ALA A 763 3.02 -51.91 -42.13
C ALA A 763 1.79 -51.95 -43.04
N LYS A 764 1.30 -50.79 -43.50
CA LYS A 764 0.22 -50.67 -44.49
C LYS A 764 0.74 -50.58 -45.92
N CYS A 765 2.05 -50.44 -46.12
CA CYS A 765 2.69 -50.53 -47.43
C CYS A 765 2.77 -51.98 -47.90
N SER A 766 3.16 -52.19 -49.16
CA SER A 766 3.47 -53.50 -49.69
C SER A 766 4.68 -54.14 -48.99
N ASP A 767 4.71 -55.48 -48.98
CA ASP A 767 5.72 -56.28 -48.29
C ASP A 767 7.15 -56.06 -48.81
N ASP A 768 7.34 -55.45 -49.99
CA ASP A 768 8.65 -55.05 -50.52
C ASP A 768 9.37 -54.00 -49.67
N LYS A 769 8.66 -53.32 -48.76
CA LYS A 769 9.24 -52.34 -47.81
C LYS A 769 9.54 -52.93 -46.43
N PHE A 770 9.30 -54.22 -46.23
CA PHE A 770 9.45 -54.85 -44.93
C PHE A 770 10.88 -54.80 -44.37
N ASP A 771 11.89 -54.95 -45.22
CA ASP A 771 13.30 -54.88 -44.79
C ASP A 771 13.64 -53.52 -44.17
N GLU A 772 13.10 -52.44 -44.73
CA GLU A 772 13.29 -51.07 -44.21
C GLU A 772 12.59 -50.89 -42.85
N CYS A 773 11.40 -51.46 -42.67
CA CYS A 773 10.72 -51.52 -41.39
C CYS A 773 11.58 -52.26 -40.35
N LEU A 774 12.16 -53.40 -40.72
CA LEU A 774 12.93 -54.25 -39.82
C LEU A 774 14.23 -53.58 -39.34
N VAL A 775 14.84 -52.72 -40.17
CA VAL A 775 15.97 -51.86 -39.78
C VAL A 775 15.56 -50.89 -38.67
N ILE A 776 14.45 -50.17 -38.82
CA ILE A 776 13.97 -49.19 -37.83
C ILE A 776 13.57 -49.86 -36.52
N VAL A 777 12.93 -51.03 -36.61
CA VAL A 777 12.55 -51.83 -35.43
C VAL A 777 13.79 -52.21 -34.61
N LYS A 778 14.87 -52.64 -35.28
CA LYS A 778 16.15 -52.97 -34.63
C LYS A 778 16.82 -51.73 -34.03
N GLN A 779 16.86 -50.62 -34.77
CA GLN A 779 17.52 -49.40 -34.32
C GLN A 779 16.84 -48.75 -33.11
N HIS A 780 15.50 -48.77 -33.05
CA HIS A 780 14.71 -48.09 -32.01
C HIS A 780 14.02 -49.05 -31.02
N ASN A 781 14.35 -50.35 -31.08
CA ASN A 781 13.80 -51.40 -30.20
C ASN A 781 12.27 -51.51 -30.19
N LEU A 782 11.60 -51.30 -31.34
CA LEU A 782 10.14 -51.23 -31.46
C LEU A 782 9.45 -52.58 -31.75
N TYR A 783 10.05 -53.67 -31.27
CA TYR A 783 9.62 -55.04 -31.58
C TYR A 783 8.16 -55.32 -31.20
N ALA A 784 7.72 -54.87 -30.02
CA ALA A 784 6.35 -55.07 -29.57
C ALA A 784 5.32 -54.41 -30.49
N LYS A 785 5.61 -53.18 -30.95
CA LYS A 785 4.74 -52.43 -31.86
C LYS A 785 4.70 -53.08 -33.24
N ALA A 786 5.86 -53.45 -33.78
CA ALA A 786 5.97 -54.14 -35.07
C ALA A 786 5.22 -55.50 -35.07
N MET A 787 5.36 -56.29 -34.01
CA MET A 787 4.60 -57.54 -33.86
C MET A 787 3.08 -57.31 -33.86
N ALA A 788 2.61 -56.22 -33.24
CA ALA A 788 1.18 -55.89 -33.26
C ALA A 788 0.70 -55.51 -34.65
N CYS A 789 1.48 -54.73 -35.41
CA CYS A 789 1.13 -54.28 -36.77
C CYS A 789 1.14 -55.43 -37.79
N TYR A 790 2.12 -56.33 -37.73
CA TYR A 790 2.27 -57.45 -38.68
C TYR A 790 1.59 -58.75 -38.23
N LYS A 791 0.74 -58.71 -37.20
CA LYS A 791 0.11 -59.92 -36.62
C LYS A 791 -0.58 -60.83 -37.65
N ASN A 792 -1.13 -60.25 -38.71
CA ASN A 792 -1.87 -60.98 -39.75
C ASN A 792 -0.99 -61.38 -40.95
N ASN A 793 0.28 -60.95 -41.00
CA ASN A 793 1.23 -61.32 -42.04
C ASN A 793 2.25 -62.31 -41.45
N GLU A 794 2.01 -63.61 -41.67
CA GLU A 794 2.73 -64.68 -41.00
C GLU A 794 4.24 -64.71 -41.31
N THR A 795 4.64 -64.39 -42.54
CA THR A 795 6.05 -64.38 -42.95
C THR A 795 6.81 -63.25 -42.27
N CYS A 796 6.28 -62.03 -42.34
CA CYS A 796 6.82 -60.84 -41.70
C CYS A 796 6.84 -60.95 -40.17
N TYR A 797 5.75 -61.46 -39.58
CA TYR A 797 5.64 -61.67 -38.14
C TYR A 797 6.72 -62.61 -37.59
N ARG A 798 6.99 -63.72 -38.29
CA ARG A 798 8.04 -64.68 -37.91
C ARG A 798 9.43 -64.02 -37.96
N GLN A 799 9.72 -63.22 -39.00
CA GLN A 799 10.99 -62.51 -39.12
C GLN A 799 11.20 -61.45 -38.02
N ILE A 800 10.15 -60.72 -37.63
CA ILE A 800 10.21 -59.81 -36.47
C ILE A 800 10.47 -60.60 -35.17
N CYS A 801 9.78 -61.72 -34.95
CA CYS A 801 9.96 -62.55 -33.76
C CYS A 801 11.39 -63.12 -33.68
N MET A 802 11.96 -63.55 -34.81
CA MET A 802 13.34 -64.04 -34.88
C MET A 802 14.33 -62.94 -34.51
N SER A 803 14.19 -61.77 -35.13
CA SER A 803 15.01 -60.57 -34.85
C SER A 803 14.88 -60.11 -33.38
N TYR A 804 13.68 -60.21 -32.79
CA TYR A 804 13.47 -59.88 -31.39
C TYR A 804 14.11 -60.92 -30.46
N GLY A 805 14.06 -62.21 -30.84
CA GLY A 805 14.78 -63.29 -30.17
C GLY A 805 16.27 -63.04 -30.13
N ASP A 806 16.88 -62.64 -31.25
CA ASP A 806 18.30 -62.28 -31.34
C ASP A 806 18.67 -61.12 -30.43
N TYR A 807 17.85 -60.06 -30.42
CA TYR A 807 18.03 -58.92 -29.54
C TYR A 807 17.94 -59.30 -28.06
N LEU A 808 16.92 -60.08 -27.67
CA LEU A 808 16.74 -60.54 -26.30
C LEU A 808 17.89 -61.45 -25.85
N ARG A 809 18.35 -62.35 -26.73
CA ARG A 809 19.48 -63.24 -26.47
C ARG A 809 20.77 -62.46 -26.25
N THR A 810 21.05 -61.45 -27.08
CA THR A 810 22.24 -60.59 -26.96
C THR A 810 22.21 -59.80 -25.64
N ASN A 811 21.03 -59.45 -25.14
CA ASN A 811 20.83 -58.77 -23.85
C ASN A 811 20.67 -59.73 -22.66
N GLY A 812 20.96 -61.02 -22.82
CA GLY A 812 20.92 -62.02 -21.73
C GLY A 812 19.52 -62.46 -21.28
N LYS A 813 18.45 -62.00 -21.94
CA LYS A 813 17.05 -62.40 -21.66
C LYS A 813 16.68 -63.70 -22.36
N LEU A 814 17.32 -64.79 -21.94
CA LEU A 814 17.30 -66.07 -22.63
C LEU A 814 15.94 -66.80 -22.56
N ILE A 815 15.14 -66.58 -21.51
CA ILE A 815 13.78 -67.12 -21.37
C ILE A 815 12.88 -66.54 -22.46
N GLU A 816 12.83 -65.22 -22.54
CA GLU A 816 12.03 -64.49 -23.51
C GLU A 816 12.54 -64.70 -24.94
N ALA A 817 13.86 -64.78 -25.14
CA ALA A 817 14.45 -65.14 -26.42
C ALA A 817 13.96 -66.52 -26.90
N SER A 818 13.96 -67.53 -26.02
CA SER A 818 13.45 -68.87 -26.36
C SER A 818 11.97 -68.84 -26.76
N LEU A 819 11.15 -67.99 -26.13
CA LEU A 819 9.73 -67.80 -26.50
C LEU A 819 9.57 -67.12 -27.86
N MET A 820 10.39 -66.11 -28.15
CA MET A 820 10.34 -65.40 -29.44
C MET A 820 10.86 -66.26 -30.60
N TYR A 821 11.90 -67.06 -30.39
CA TYR A 821 12.35 -68.03 -31.40
C TYR A 821 11.30 -69.11 -31.68
N GLU A 822 10.59 -69.62 -30.66
CA GLU A 822 9.46 -70.52 -30.87
C GLU A 822 8.37 -69.87 -31.74
N LYS A 823 8.01 -68.60 -31.47
CA LYS A 823 7.05 -67.84 -32.28
C LYS A 823 7.53 -67.60 -33.72
N SER A 824 8.84 -67.53 -33.95
CA SER A 824 9.43 -67.44 -35.29
C SER A 824 9.53 -68.77 -36.04
N CYS A 825 9.19 -69.90 -35.39
CA CYS A 825 9.43 -71.26 -35.87
C CYS A 825 10.93 -71.66 -35.99
N ASP A 826 11.86 -70.86 -35.45
CA ASP A 826 13.27 -71.26 -35.29
C ASP A 826 13.43 -72.09 -34.01
N TYR A 827 13.02 -73.35 -34.09
CA TYR A 827 13.13 -74.28 -32.97
C TYR A 827 14.58 -74.56 -32.56
N GLN A 828 15.55 -74.38 -33.46
CA GLN A 828 16.96 -74.61 -33.14
C GLN A 828 17.50 -73.56 -32.17
N GLN A 829 17.25 -72.28 -32.43
CA GLN A 829 17.64 -71.20 -31.52
C GLN A 829 16.77 -71.18 -30.25
N ALA A 830 15.50 -71.59 -30.34
CA ALA A 830 14.63 -71.73 -29.18
C ALA A 830 15.14 -72.78 -28.19
N ILE A 831 15.58 -73.95 -28.70
CA ILE A 831 16.19 -75.04 -27.92
C ILE A 831 17.54 -74.60 -27.35
N ALA A 832 18.41 -73.97 -28.16
CA ALA A 832 19.70 -73.50 -27.70
C ALA A 832 19.57 -72.49 -26.54
N SER A 833 18.61 -71.56 -26.64
CA SER A 833 18.33 -70.59 -25.59
C SER A 833 17.76 -71.26 -24.33
N ALA A 834 16.89 -72.27 -24.47
CA ALA A 834 16.32 -73.04 -23.35
C ALA A 834 17.38 -73.92 -22.64
N ARG A 835 18.33 -74.49 -23.38
CA ARG A 835 19.49 -75.22 -22.81
C ARG A 835 20.34 -74.31 -21.93
N ASN A 836 20.63 -73.09 -22.40
CA ASN A 836 21.47 -72.14 -21.67
C ASN A 836 20.87 -71.67 -20.33
N ILE A 837 19.55 -71.79 -20.15
CA ILE A 837 18.85 -71.50 -18.88
C ILE A 837 18.43 -72.75 -18.11
N LEU A 838 18.85 -73.94 -18.56
CA LEU A 838 18.55 -75.24 -17.94
C LEU A 838 17.05 -75.58 -17.85
N ASP A 839 16.22 -75.06 -18.76
CA ASP A 839 14.79 -75.39 -18.85
C ASP A 839 14.58 -76.68 -19.67
N TRP A 840 14.92 -77.81 -19.04
CA TRP A 840 14.85 -79.14 -19.65
C TRP A 840 13.44 -79.51 -20.16
N LYS A 841 12.38 -79.06 -19.49
CA LYS A 841 10.99 -79.32 -19.91
C LYS A 841 10.72 -78.66 -21.26
N ARG A 842 11.12 -77.40 -21.40
CA ARG A 842 10.95 -76.64 -22.65
C ARG A 842 11.83 -77.21 -23.77
N VAL A 843 13.07 -77.63 -23.47
CA VAL A 843 13.96 -78.30 -24.43
C VAL A 843 13.31 -79.55 -25.02
N ILE A 844 12.73 -80.43 -24.20
CA ILE A 844 12.04 -81.64 -24.66
C ILE A 844 10.80 -81.28 -25.50
N THR A 845 9.97 -80.34 -25.02
CA THR A 845 8.76 -79.91 -25.74
C THR A 845 9.08 -79.30 -27.10
N LEU A 846 10.09 -78.43 -27.20
CA LEU A 846 10.52 -77.82 -28.46
C LEU A 846 11.19 -78.84 -29.39
N SER A 847 11.93 -79.82 -28.86
CA SER A 847 12.58 -80.87 -29.66
C SER A 847 11.56 -81.81 -30.31
N LYS A 848 10.45 -82.10 -29.61
CA LYS A 848 9.29 -82.79 -30.20
C LYS A 848 8.62 -81.99 -31.32
N LYS A 849 8.49 -80.66 -31.16
CA LYS A 849 7.94 -79.77 -32.21
C LYS A 849 8.86 -79.62 -33.44
N LYS A 850 10.16 -79.92 -33.30
CA LYS A 850 11.17 -79.90 -34.37
C LYS A 850 11.30 -81.26 -35.10
N ASP A 851 10.47 -82.26 -34.76
CA ASP A 851 10.58 -83.64 -35.26
C ASP A 851 11.97 -84.28 -35.00
N ALA A 852 12.61 -83.97 -33.86
CA ALA A 852 13.86 -84.60 -33.47
C ALA A 852 13.67 -86.10 -33.17
N SER A 853 14.66 -86.92 -33.53
CA SER A 853 14.60 -88.37 -33.32
C SER A 853 14.54 -88.73 -31.83
N ASN A 854 13.94 -89.88 -31.50
CA ASN A 854 13.88 -90.35 -30.11
C ASN A 854 15.27 -90.56 -29.46
N GLU A 855 16.32 -90.75 -30.27
CA GLU A 855 17.71 -90.82 -29.80
C GLU A 855 18.28 -89.44 -29.47
N GLU A 856 17.98 -88.42 -30.28
CA GLU A 856 18.36 -87.03 -30.01
C GLU A 856 17.65 -86.47 -28.76
N ILE A 857 16.39 -86.84 -28.53
CA ILE A 857 15.65 -86.43 -27.32
C ILE A 857 16.20 -87.12 -26.05
N LYS A 858 16.77 -88.32 -26.16
CA LYS A 858 17.39 -89.04 -25.02
C LYS A 858 18.76 -88.50 -24.63
N THR A 859 19.48 -87.88 -25.56
CA THR A 859 20.82 -87.30 -25.35
C THR A 859 20.77 -85.83 -24.87
N LEU A 860 19.57 -85.28 -24.83
CA LEU A 860 19.21 -83.89 -24.58
C LEU A 860 18.75 -83.66 -23.14
#